data_AF-R9QVU5-F1
#
_entry.id   AF-R9QVU5-F1
#
_cell.length_a   1.000
_cell.length_b   1.000
_cell.length_c   1.000
_cell.angle_alpha   90.00
_cell.angle_beta   90.00
_cell.angle_gamma   90.00
#
_symmetry.space_group_name_H-M   'P 1'
#
loop_
_entity.id
_entity.type
_entity.pdbx_description
1 polymer ?
#
loop_
_entity_poly.entity_id
_entity_poly.type
_entity_poly.pdbx_seq_one_letter_code
_entity_poly.pdbx_strand_id
1 'polypeptide(L)'
;MVEVMKFTKNKIAALLSLTLLGVYGCGSTPSSSDAEGAVEDVGGTIPDFESAAFFKKVKKDHAKAEVVSDQGVTSGSSALKVNFDSVSEANKFKYWPNVKVHPDSGFWNWNAKGSLSLDITNPTDSPANIILKLADNVGVMGSGDNQLNYAVNVPAGETVPVEMLFNGTKRKLDGYWGGEKINLRNIVEFQIFVQGPMDAQTVIIDNFNLVDATGDFIEASGQEVKVSGPIPTVASITSFDEGQPTFVAFDRSAAATVTELKTDMGGLLAVKLAATNAYPNITFKAPQPWDWSEYGDFSLAFDLESKTDEPLQLFVRVDDAENENWGGTANGVVDSMSSYVTLAPGDDGTFYLPLGQTGSQIVSGMRAEPPKKSYNAQAISYGWGEKSLDTSNIVSFQLYLQNPTKDAEFNIKSVRLIPNIDADATRYEGLIDQYGQFTGSEWPKKITEDEELETMGKLAKMSLKSTSQMPGRSIYGGWADGPKLKGTGFFRTEKVDGKWSLVDPQGNLFFATGVDNIRMDDTVTITGHDFADKDKRSGKEVASEVRRSMFTWLPEDDDVLAENYDYANWVHSGALKKGEVFSFYGANLQRKYGGTFSEAEKVWKDITIDRMVDWGFTTLGNWADPMFYDNKKVAYVANGWIFGDHARISTGNDYWGPIHDPFDPEFVNSVKAMTKKLMTEVDKNDPWMMGVFVDNEISWGNTKNDANHYGLVVNALSYDMKKSPAKAAFTEHLKEKYWAIEDLNTSWGVKVASWAEFEKSFDHRSRLSKNMKKDYAEMLEMLSAKYFSTVRAELKKVLPNHLYLGARFADWGVTPEIAKGAAPYVDVMSYNLYAEDLNSKGDWSKLAELDKPSIIGEFHFGSTDSGLFHGGIVSAASQQDRAKKYTNYMNSIADNPYFVGAHWFQYIDSPTTGRAWDGENYNVGFVSITDTPYVPLVEAAKKFNQDVYMLRYKK
;
A
#
# COMPACT_ATOMS: atom_id res chain seq x y z
N MET A 1 -42.30 0.97 60.74
CA MET A 1 -43.31 0.69 59.69
C MET A 1 -42.86 1.43 58.44
N VAL A 2 -42.78 0.69 57.33
CA VAL A 2 -42.20 1.06 56.03
C VAL A 2 -40.70 1.35 56.08
N GLU A 3 -39.95 0.26 56.01
CA GLU A 3 -38.49 0.20 55.95
C GLU A 3 -38.08 0.00 54.48
N VAL A 4 -37.18 0.85 54.00
CA VAL A 4 -36.69 0.89 52.62
C VAL A 4 -35.63 -0.20 52.43
N MET A 5 -35.93 -1.15 51.55
CA MET A 5 -35.04 -2.26 51.17
C MET A 5 -34.08 -1.83 50.05
N LYS A 6 -32.78 -1.98 50.30
CA LYS A 6 -31.71 -2.02 49.29
C LYS A 6 -31.87 -3.30 48.45
N PHE A 7 -31.67 -3.22 47.13
CA PHE A 7 -31.54 -4.39 46.25
C PHE A 7 -30.12 -4.44 45.64
N THR A 8 -29.47 -5.59 45.81
CA THR A 8 -28.15 -5.96 45.28
C THR A 8 -28.27 -6.88 44.05
N LYS A 9 -27.27 -6.78 43.17
CA LYS A 9 -27.18 -7.21 41.76
C LYS A 9 -27.22 -8.73 41.41
N ASN A 10 -27.68 -9.65 42.26
CA ASN A 10 -27.50 -11.09 41.99
C ASN A 10 -28.77 -11.92 41.69
N LYS A 11 -29.78 -11.39 40.99
CA LYS A 11 -30.94 -12.20 40.50
C LYS A 11 -31.52 -11.76 39.15
N ILE A 12 -30.67 -11.52 38.14
CA ILE A 12 -31.08 -11.49 36.72
C ILE A 12 -30.07 -12.31 35.91
N ALA A 13 -29.91 -13.59 36.28
CA ALA A 13 -29.07 -14.55 35.55
C ALA A 13 -29.75 -15.93 35.40
N ALA A 14 -31.06 -16.03 35.65
CA ALA A 14 -31.77 -17.31 35.64
C ALA A 14 -33.14 -17.27 34.92
N LEU A 15 -33.41 -16.28 34.06
CA LEU A 15 -34.66 -16.21 33.30
C LEU A 15 -34.51 -15.94 31.78
N LEU A 16 -33.30 -16.04 31.22
CA LEU A 16 -33.03 -15.82 29.78
C LEU A 16 -32.32 -17.00 29.09
N SER A 17 -32.37 -18.19 29.68
CA SER A 17 -31.73 -19.42 29.15
C SER A 17 -32.72 -20.51 28.74
N LEU A 18 -33.98 -20.18 28.46
CA LEU A 18 -35.01 -21.13 28.05
C LEU A 18 -35.94 -20.52 26.97
N THR A 19 -35.42 -20.38 25.75
CA THR A 19 -36.19 -20.38 24.49
C THR A 19 -35.22 -20.32 23.31
N LEU A 20 -34.75 -21.48 22.84
CA LEU A 20 -34.34 -21.77 21.44
C LEU A 20 -33.63 -23.13 21.41
N LEU A 21 -34.39 -24.21 21.57
CA LEU A 21 -33.98 -25.57 21.20
C LEU A 21 -35.18 -26.30 20.59
N GLY A 22 -34.99 -26.79 19.37
CA GLY A 22 -35.94 -27.53 18.53
C GLY A 22 -36.31 -26.71 17.30
N VAL A 23 -35.88 -27.01 16.07
CA VAL A 23 -35.73 -28.31 15.42
C VAL A 23 -34.65 -28.24 14.33
N TYR A 24 -33.58 -29.03 14.43
CA TYR A 24 -32.82 -29.50 13.27
C TYR A 24 -32.50 -30.97 13.49
N GLY A 25 -33.24 -31.82 12.77
CA GLY A 25 -32.97 -33.25 12.69
C GLY A 25 -31.84 -33.53 11.71
N CYS A 26 -30.91 -34.39 12.14
CA CYS A 26 -29.79 -34.89 11.37
C CYS A 26 -30.20 -35.47 10.00
N GLY A 27 -29.54 -34.98 8.96
CA GLY A 27 -29.24 -35.72 7.74
C GLY A 27 -27.72 -35.90 7.65
N SER A 28 -27.29 -37.13 7.46
CA SER A 28 -25.91 -37.62 7.44
C SER A 28 -24.89 -36.82 6.62
N THR A 29 -23.69 -36.73 7.17
CA THR A 29 -22.40 -36.37 6.54
C THR A 29 -22.18 -37.00 5.16
N PRO A 30 -21.79 -36.21 4.15
CA PRO A 30 -20.85 -36.65 3.13
C PRO A 30 -19.41 -36.28 3.54
N SER A 31 -18.50 -37.10 3.07
CA SER A 31 -17.07 -37.12 3.30
C SER A 31 -16.33 -35.81 3.01
N SER A 32 -15.24 -35.63 3.76
CA SER A 32 -14.15 -34.69 3.53
C SER A 32 -13.52 -34.82 2.13
N SER A 33 -13.99 -34.01 1.20
CA SER A 33 -13.29 -33.51 0.01
C SER A 33 -14.12 -32.32 -0.48
N ASP A 34 -13.49 -31.25 -0.94
CA ASP A 34 -14.10 -30.03 -1.50
C ASP A 34 -14.24 -28.81 -0.56
N ALA A 35 -13.25 -28.62 0.34
CA ALA A 35 -12.93 -27.29 0.86
C ALA A 35 -11.77 -26.65 0.05
N GLU A 36 -11.87 -26.70 -1.29
CA GLU A 36 -11.14 -25.83 -2.21
C GLU A 36 -12.17 -24.86 -2.82
N GLY A 37 -12.76 -24.02 -1.98
CA GLY A 37 -13.50 -22.85 -2.44
C GLY A 37 -12.51 -21.74 -2.76
N ALA A 38 -11.79 -21.87 -3.87
CA ALA A 38 -11.13 -20.71 -4.47
C ALA A 38 -12.16 -19.61 -4.64
N VAL A 39 -11.73 -18.36 -4.40
CA VAL A 39 -12.50 -17.15 -4.64
C VAL A 39 -13.17 -17.24 -6.01
N GLU A 40 -14.50 -17.39 -6.06
CA GLU A 40 -15.23 -17.10 -7.29
C GLU A 40 -15.10 -15.59 -7.50
N ASP A 41 -14.18 -15.25 -8.40
CA ASP A 41 -14.05 -13.96 -9.04
C ASP A 41 -15.37 -13.62 -9.72
N VAL A 42 -16.23 -12.88 -9.02
CA VAL A 42 -17.57 -12.51 -9.53
C VAL A 42 -17.50 -11.34 -10.53
N GLY A 43 -16.30 -10.96 -11.01
CA GLY A 43 -16.09 -9.80 -11.86
C GLY A 43 -14.88 -9.90 -12.78
N GLY A 44 -14.89 -10.90 -13.67
CA GLY A 44 -14.24 -10.91 -14.99
C GLY A 44 -12.71 -10.72 -15.04
N THR A 45 -12.00 -11.80 -15.38
CA THR A 45 -10.68 -11.71 -16.02
C THR A 45 -10.75 -10.80 -17.26
N ILE A 46 -9.62 -10.20 -17.62
CA ILE A 46 -9.42 -9.59 -18.94
C ILE A 46 -10.07 -10.49 -20.01
N PRO A 47 -10.90 -9.94 -20.93
CA PRO A 47 -11.31 -10.67 -22.12
C PRO A 47 -10.07 -11.22 -22.84
N ASP A 48 -10.05 -12.50 -23.21
CA ASP A 48 -8.95 -13.04 -24.02
C ASP A 48 -8.82 -12.22 -25.32
N PHE A 49 -7.77 -11.39 -25.38
CA PHE A 49 -7.54 -10.42 -26.45
C PHE A 49 -7.10 -11.09 -27.75
N GLU A 50 -6.77 -12.38 -27.72
CA GLU A 50 -6.53 -13.21 -28.89
C GLU A 50 -7.82 -13.87 -29.42
N SER A 51 -8.94 -13.74 -28.70
CA SER A 51 -10.17 -14.44 -29.03
C SER A 51 -11.05 -13.69 -30.03
N ALA A 52 -11.71 -14.44 -30.92
CA ALA A 52 -12.76 -13.89 -31.78
C ALA A 52 -13.94 -13.27 -30.99
N ALA A 53 -14.12 -13.65 -29.73
CA ALA A 53 -15.14 -13.08 -28.85
C ALA A 53 -14.79 -11.64 -28.45
N PHE A 54 -13.52 -11.35 -28.13
CA PHE A 54 -13.07 -9.98 -27.84
C PHE A 54 -13.33 -9.04 -29.02
N PHE A 55 -12.88 -9.40 -30.22
CA PHE A 55 -13.00 -8.53 -31.40
C PHE A 55 -14.45 -8.24 -31.82
N LYS A 56 -15.39 -9.16 -31.56
CA LYS A 56 -16.82 -8.93 -31.79
C LYS A 56 -17.43 -7.88 -30.86
N LYS A 57 -16.85 -7.68 -29.67
CA LYS A 57 -17.35 -6.77 -28.63
C LYS A 57 -16.90 -5.32 -28.84
N VAL A 58 -15.83 -5.11 -29.61
CA VAL A 58 -15.33 -3.76 -29.89
C VAL A 58 -16.43 -2.95 -30.59
N LYS A 59 -16.96 -1.95 -29.88
CA LYS A 59 -17.87 -0.94 -30.44
C LYS A 59 -17.03 0.17 -31.06
N LYS A 60 -17.51 0.72 -32.17
CA LYS A 60 -16.81 1.74 -32.94
C LYS A 60 -17.73 2.94 -33.12
N ASP A 61 -17.20 4.12 -32.92
CA ASP A 61 -17.89 5.37 -33.16
C ASP A 61 -16.93 6.33 -33.85
N HIS A 62 -17.31 6.80 -35.05
CA HIS A 62 -16.43 7.54 -35.97
C HIS A 62 -15.06 6.86 -36.22
N ALA A 63 -15.03 5.52 -36.19
CA ALA A 63 -13.82 4.73 -36.40
C ALA A 63 -14.15 3.40 -37.12
N LYS A 64 -13.12 2.78 -37.70
CA LYS A 64 -13.15 1.40 -38.23
C LYS A 64 -12.14 0.55 -37.48
N ALA A 65 -12.53 -0.65 -37.07
CA ALA A 65 -11.62 -1.58 -36.41
C ALA A 65 -11.67 -2.96 -37.07
N GLU A 66 -10.50 -3.56 -37.30
CA GLU A 66 -10.31 -4.86 -37.95
C GLU A 66 -9.22 -5.67 -37.24
N VAL A 67 -9.32 -7.01 -37.34
CA VAL A 67 -8.30 -7.93 -36.80
C VAL A 67 -7.20 -8.10 -37.84
N VAL A 68 -5.94 -7.99 -37.44
CA VAL A 68 -4.77 -8.24 -38.29
C VAL A 68 -3.91 -9.34 -37.68
N SER A 69 -3.21 -10.12 -38.51
CA SER A 69 -2.42 -11.28 -38.08
C SER A 69 -0.95 -11.22 -38.52
N ASP A 70 -0.50 -10.07 -39.01
CA ASP A 70 0.83 -9.85 -39.58
C ASP A 70 1.48 -8.56 -39.08
N GLN A 71 1.09 -7.40 -39.60
CA GLN A 71 1.69 -6.12 -39.28
C GLN A 71 1.23 -5.65 -37.90
N GLY A 72 2.18 -5.38 -36.99
CA GLY A 72 1.90 -4.82 -35.66
C GLY A 72 1.49 -5.85 -34.60
N VAL A 73 1.57 -7.15 -34.89
CA VAL A 73 1.48 -8.22 -33.90
C VAL A 73 2.86 -8.37 -33.22
N THR A 74 2.95 -8.00 -31.95
CA THR A 74 4.17 -8.05 -31.13
C THR A 74 4.27 -9.36 -30.32
N SER A 75 3.14 -9.98 -30.02
CA SER A 75 3.01 -11.27 -29.34
C SER A 75 1.73 -11.99 -29.81
N GLY A 76 1.63 -13.31 -29.63
CA GLY A 76 0.41 -14.03 -29.99
C GLY A 76 0.16 -14.15 -31.50
N SER A 77 -1.10 -14.05 -31.93
CA SER A 77 -1.56 -14.37 -33.29
C SER A 77 -2.37 -13.27 -33.98
N SER A 78 -2.92 -12.32 -33.21
CA SER A 78 -3.86 -11.32 -33.70
C SER A 78 -3.73 -9.99 -32.98
N ALA A 79 -3.79 -8.87 -33.70
CA ALA A 79 -3.82 -7.52 -33.14
C ALA A 79 -5.06 -6.73 -33.64
N LEU A 80 -5.44 -5.67 -32.92
CA LEU A 80 -6.55 -4.77 -33.28
C LEU A 80 -6.03 -3.56 -34.04
N LYS A 81 -6.32 -3.49 -35.34
CA LYS A 81 -6.06 -2.30 -36.15
C LYS A 81 -7.25 -1.35 -36.11
N VAL A 82 -7.00 -0.09 -35.74
CA VAL A 82 -8.02 0.95 -35.61
C VAL A 82 -7.69 2.11 -36.54
N ASN A 83 -8.66 2.51 -37.36
CA ASN A 83 -8.61 3.70 -38.21
C ASN A 83 -9.62 4.72 -37.67
N PHE A 84 -9.13 5.83 -37.14
CA PHE A 84 -9.96 6.92 -36.63
C PHE A 84 -10.28 7.92 -37.74
N ASP A 85 -11.53 8.35 -37.85
CA ASP A 85 -11.93 9.39 -38.81
C ASP A 85 -11.32 10.75 -38.43
N SER A 86 -11.12 11.63 -39.42
CA SER A 86 -10.67 13.01 -39.16
C SER A 86 -11.74 13.82 -38.41
N VAL A 87 -11.31 14.70 -37.50
CA VAL A 87 -12.19 15.62 -36.77
C VAL A 87 -11.88 17.05 -37.17
N SER A 88 -12.83 17.71 -37.82
CA SER A 88 -12.69 19.13 -38.16
C SER A 88 -12.76 20.04 -36.92
N GLU A 89 -12.20 21.24 -37.03
CA GLU A 89 -12.28 22.28 -36.00
C GLU A 89 -13.74 22.56 -35.56
N ALA A 90 -14.69 22.53 -36.49
CA ALA A 90 -16.12 22.76 -36.21
C ALA A 90 -16.80 21.62 -35.44
N ASN A 91 -16.18 20.44 -35.39
CA ASN A 91 -16.73 19.24 -34.77
C ASN A 91 -15.94 18.78 -33.53
N LYS A 92 -14.86 19.47 -33.16
CA LYS A 92 -13.96 19.05 -32.06
C LYS A 92 -14.62 18.86 -30.68
N PHE A 93 -15.81 19.42 -30.46
CA PHE A 93 -16.60 19.24 -29.24
C PHE A 93 -17.92 18.48 -29.45
N LYS A 94 -18.17 17.98 -30.67
CA LYS A 94 -19.40 17.25 -31.00
C LYS A 94 -19.23 15.74 -30.86
N TYR A 95 -18.09 15.22 -31.29
CA TYR A 95 -17.76 13.81 -31.20
C TYR A 95 -16.24 13.62 -31.16
N TRP A 96 -15.81 12.50 -30.58
CA TRP A 96 -14.42 12.05 -30.58
C TRP A 96 -14.37 10.62 -31.11
N PRO A 97 -13.70 10.36 -32.24
CA PRO A 97 -13.51 9.03 -32.77
C PRO A 97 -12.96 8.07 -31.73
N ASN A 98 -13.59 6.90 -31.60
CA ASN A 98 -13.24 5.96 -30.53
C ASN A 98 -13.56 4.50 -30.87
N VAL A 99 -12.85 3.63 -30.17
CA VAL A 99 -13.21 2.23 -29.95
C VAL A 99 -13.35 1.97 -28.47
N LYS A 100 -14.34 1.18 -28.08
CA LYS A 100 -14.58 0.85 -26.66
C LYS A 100 -15.05 -0.58 -26.47
N VAL A 101 -14.81 -1.08 -25.26
CA VAL A 101 -15.13 -2.42 -24.80
C VAL A 101 -15.79 -2.34 -23.43
N HIS A 102 -16.79 -3.18 -23.23
CA HIS A 102 -17.54 -3.33 -21.99
C HIS A 102 -17.40 -4.77 -21.46
N PRO A 103 -17.59 -4.98 -20.16
CA PRO A 103 -17.77 -6.31 -19.59
C PRO A 103 -18.98 -7.03 -20.21
N ASP A 104 -18.96 -8.37 -20.20
CA ASP A 104 -20.07 -9.19 -20.74
C ASP A 104 -21.36 -9.07 -19.91
N SER A 105 -21.18 -8.87 -18.60
CA SER A 105 -22.22 -8.62 -17.61
C SER A 105 -21.58 -7.94 -16.41
N GLY A 106 -22.28 -7.01 -15.77
CA GLY A 106 -21.78 -6.33 -14.57
C GLY A 106 -20.53 -5.50 -14.86
N PHE A 107 -19.45 -5.76 -14.12
CA PHE A 107 -18.22 -4.96 -14.11
C PHE A 107 -16.95 -5.83 -14.05
N TRP A 108 -15.80 -5.25 -14.41
CA TRP A 108 -14.48 -5.84 -14.15
C TRP A 108 -13.94 -5.41 -12.80
N ASN A 109 -13.30 -6.34 -12.07
CA ASN A 109 -12.59 -6.07 -10.82
C ASN A 109 -11.07 -6.15 -11.02
N TRP A 110 -10.43 -5.00 -11.17
CA TRP A 110 -8.98 -4.83 -11.35
C TRP A 110 -8.28 -4.29 -10.11
N ASN A 111 -8.91 -4.35 -8.94
CA ASN A 111 -8.37 -3.76 -7.71
C ASN A 111 -7.04 -4.37 -7.24
N ALA A 112 -6.74 -5.61 -7.61
CA ALA A 112 -5.46 -6.25 -7.31
C ALA A 112 -4.31 -5.85 -8.27
N LYS A 113 -4.58 -4.97 -9.24
CA LYS A 113 -3.66 -4.65 -10.33
C LYS A 113 -3.16 -3.21 -10.20
N GLY A 114 -1.90 -3.00 -10.58
CA GLY A 114 -1.24 -1.68 -10.54
C GLY A 114 -1.38 -0.89 -11.83
N SER A 115 -1.51 -1.60 -12.96
CA SER A 115 -1.57 -0.99 -14.29
C SER A 115 -2.13 -1.94 -15.35
N LEU A 116 -2.47 -1.35 -16.50
CA LEU A 116 -2.77 -2.03 -17.76
C LEU A 116 -1.61 -1.76 -18.73
N SER A 117 -0.95 -2.80 -19.23
CA SER A 117 0.05 -2.69 -20.30
C SER A 117 -0.49 -3.17 -21.65
N LEU A 118 0.00 -2.56 -22.73
CA LEU A 118 -0.28 -2.93 -24.12
C LEU A 118 0.80 -2.36 -25.05
N ASP A 119 0.94 -2.94 -26.23
CA ASP A 119 1.81 -2.44 -27.29
C ASP A 119 0.99 -1.66 -28.33
N ILE A 120 1.51 -0.49 -28.74
CA ILE A 120 0.84 0.35 -29.74
C ILE A 120 1.81 0.64 -30.88
N THR A 121 1.48 0.12 -32.05
CA THR A 121 2.22 0.33 -33.29
C THR A 121 1.54 1.41 -34.13
N ASN A 122 2.30 2.41 -34.57
CA ASN A 122 1.86 3.38 -35.55
C ASN A 122 2.37 2.98 -36.95
N PRO A 123 1.52 2.44 -37.84
CA PRO A 123 1.94 2.00 -39.17
C PRO A 123 2.10 3.14 -40.19
N THR A 124 1.89 4.40 -39.79
CA THR A 124 1.85 5.57 -40.69
C THR A 124 3.16 6.37 -40.66
N ASP A 125 3.27 7.35 -41.55
CA ASP A 125 4.41 8.27 -41.69
C ASP A 125 4.27 9.56 -40.86
N SER A 126 3.19 9.68 -40.08
CA SER A 126 2.92 10.81 -39.17
C SER A 126 2.73 10.33 -37.72
N PRO A 127 3.12 11.12 -36.69
CA PRO A 127 2.87 10.74 -35.29
C PRO A 127 1.37 10.59 -35.00
N ALA A 128 1.01 9.58 -34.21
CA ALA A 128 -0.35 9.37 -33.73
C ALA A 128 -0.47 9.83 -32.26
N ASN A 129 -1.56 10.52 -31.93
CA ASN A 129 -1.90 10.90 -30.56
C ASN A 129 -3.20 10.21 -30.18
N ILE A 130 -3.15 9.33 -29.19
CA ILE A 130 -4.32 8.58 -28.70
C ILE A 130 -4.46 8.76 -27.20
N ILE A 131 -5.64 8.49 -26.69
CA ILE A 131 -5.95 8.54 -25.27
C ILE A 131 -6.56 7.20 -24.88
N LEU A 132 -5.94 6.56 -23.88
CA LEU A 132 -6.51 5.42 -23.19
C LEU A 132 -7.41 5.94 -22.06
N LYS A 133 -8.59 5.34 -21.90
CA LYS A 133 -9.55 5.71 -20.87
C LYS A 133 -10.07 4.47 -20.16
N LEU A 134 -10.12 4.55 -18.84
CA LEU A 134 -10.76 3.60 -17.95
C LEU A 134 -11.87 4.30 -17.16
N ALA A 135 -13.05 3.69 -17.08
CA ALA A 135 -14.18 4.29 -16.37
C ALA A 135 -14.93 3.27 -15.49
N ASP A 136 -15.27 3.68 -14.28
CA ASP A 136 -16.23 3.00 -13.39
C ASP A 136 -17.64 3.61 -13.46
N ASN A 137 -17.78 4.78 -14.08
CA ASN A 137 -19.02 5.51 -14.28
C ASN A 137 -18.97 6.22 -15.65
N VAL A 138 -19.93 5.93 -16.53
CA VAL A 138 -19.97 6.51 -17.89
C VAL A 138 -20.79 7.80 -17.92
N GLY A 139 -20.42 8.72 -18.81
CA GLY A 139 -21.13 9.99 -19.02
C GLY A 139 -20.30 11.24 -18.68
N VAL A 140 -20.91 12.41 -18.88
CA VAL A 140 -20.24 13.72 -18.73
C VAL A 140 -20.06 14.10 -17.26
N MET A 141 -21.11 13.88 -16.46
CA MET A 141 -21.07 14.04 -15.01
C MET A 141 -20.32 12.84 -14.43
N GLY A 142 -19.08 13.04 -13.99
CA GLY A 142 -18.15 11.98 -13.56
C GLY A 142 -16.86 11.86 -14.39
N SER A 143 -16.77 12.56 -15.52
CA SER A 143 -15.60 12.54 -16.41
C SER A 143 -14.28 13.03 -15.81
N GLY A 144 -14.33 13.76 -14.70
CA GLY A 144 -13.16 14.10 -13.89
C GLY A 144 -12.82 12.95 -12.94
N ASP A 145 -13.55 12.83 -11.84
CA ASP A 145 -13.14 11.97 -10.72
C ASP A 145 -13.18 10.45 -10.99
N ASN A 146 -14.04 9.97 -11.90
CA ASN A 146 -14.39 8.56 -12.05
C ASN A 146 -13.90 7.95 -13.39
N GLN A 147 -13.16 8.74 -14.18
CA GLN A 147 -12.64 8.34 -15.49
C GLN A 147 -11.16 8.68 -15.58
N LEU A 148 -10.31 7.66 -15.55
CA LEU A 148 -8.87 7.81 -15.67
C LEU A 148 -8.50 7.86 -17.16
N ASN A 149 -7.80 8.91 -17.57
CA ASN A 149 -7.31 9.07 -18.93
C ASN A 149 -5.78 9.06 -18.96
N TYR A 150 -5.20 8.51 -20.03
CA TYR A 150 -3.77 8.53 -20.29
C TYR A 150 -3.49 8.82 -21.78
N ALA A 151 -2.93 9.99 -22.07
CA ALA A 151 -2.52 10.38 -23.42
C ALA A 151 -1.17 9.75 -23.80
N VAL A 152 -1.14 9.15 -24.98
CA VAL A 152 0.04 8.48 -25.55
C VAL A 152 0.35 9.08 -26.91
N ASN A 153 1.61 9.47 -27.10
CA ASN A 153 2.15 9.83 -28.41
C ASN A 153 2.94 8.65 -28.97
N VAL A 154 2.60 8.22 -30.20
CA VAL A 154 3.25 7.11 -30.89
C VAL A 154 3.93 7.66 -32.15
N PRO A 155 5.28 7.71 -32.20
CA PRO A 155 6.01 8.20 -33.36
C PRO A 155 5.69 7.41 -34.63
N ALA A 156 5.85 8.04 -35.79
CA ALA A 156 5.64 7.42 -37.09
C ALA A 156 6.50 6.15 -37.26
N GLY A 157 5.88 5.03 -37.64
CA GLY A 157 6.56 3.75 -37.90
C GLY A 157 7.07 3.01 -36.66
N GLU A 158 6.82 3.51 -35.44
CA GLU A 158 7.32 2.89 -34.20
C GLU A 158 6.25 2.07 -33.47
N THR A 159 6.73 1.12 -32.67
CA THR A 159 5.95 0.40 -31.67
C THR A 159 6.36 0.90 -30.29
N VAL A 160 5.40 1.41 -29.53
CA VAL A 160 5.61 1.92 -28.17
C VAL A 160 4.96 0.95 -27.18
N PRO A 161 5.71 0.38 -26.23
CA PRO A 161 5.11 -0.30 -25.09
C PRO A 161 4.50 0.74 -24.16
N VAL A 162 3.23 0.57 -23.84
CA VAL A 162 2.45 1.51 -23.03
C VAL A 162 2.05 0.82 -21.74
N GLU A 163 2.24 1.52 -20.62
CA GLU A 163 1.75 1.11 -19.31
C GLU A 163 0.88 2.21 -18.72
N MET A 164 -0.44 1.96 -18.67
CA MET A 164 -1.42 2.82 -18.03
C MET A 164 -1.51 2.50 -16.53
N LEU A 165 -0.83 3.29 -15.71
CA LEU A 165 -0.84 3.19 -14.25
C LEU A 165 -2.18 3.69 -13.70
N PHE A 166 -2.84 2.87 -12.88
CA PHE A 166 -4.17 3.21 -12.36
C PHE A 166 -4.17 4.33 -11.32
N ASN A 167 -3.00 4.70 -10.79
CA ASN A 167 -2.82 5.85 -9.90
C ASN A 167 -2.08 7.03 -10.57
N GLY A 168 -1.98 7.05 -11.90
CA GLY A 168 -1.19 8.06 -12.63
C GLY A 168 -1.59 9.51 -12.31
N THR A 169 -2.89 9.80 -12.20
CA THR A 169 -3.39 11.13 -11.82
C THR A 169 -3.06 11.51 -10.38
N LYS A 170 -3.25 10.58 -9.42
CA LYS A 170 -2.86 10.80 -8.00
C LYS A 170 -1.37 11.12 -7.86
N ARG A 171 -0.56 10.51 -8.73
CA ARG A 171 0.89 10.72 -8.82
C ARG A 171 1.29 11.94 -9.67
N LYS A 172 0.34 12.62 -10.29
CA LYS A 172 0.56 13.77 -11.19
C LYS A 172 1.54 13.44 -12.32
N LEU A 173 1.42 12.24 -12.90
CA LEU A 173 2.23 11.83 -14.04
C LEU A 173 1.79 12.56 -15.32
N ASP A 174 2.75 12.87 -16.17
CA ASP A 174 2.48 13.52 -17.46
C ASP A 174 1.54 12.67 -18.33
N GLY A 175 0.60 13.34 -19.00
CA GLY A 175 -0.39 12.70 -19.86
C GLY A 175 -1.57 12.08 -19.11
N TYR A 176 -1.62 12.11 -17.78
CA TYR A 176 -2.76 11.64 -17.00
C TYR A 176 -3.70 12.77 -16.57
N TRP A 177 -5.00 12.50 -16.61
CA TRP A 177 -6.02 13.34 -15.96
C TRP A 177 -7.26 12.52 -15.62
N GLY A 178 -7.98 12.99 -14.60
CA GLY A 178 -9.17 12.32 -14.07
C GLY A 178 -8.86 11.03 -13.29
N GLY A 179 -9.88 10.38 -12.75
CA GLY A 179 -9.76 9.12 -12.00
C GLY A 179 -9.33 9.30 -10.53
N GLU A 180 -9.50 10.50 -9.95
CA GLU A 180 -9.21 10.79 -8.55
C GLU A 180 -9.96 9.85 -7.58
N LYS A 181 -11.15 9.39 -7.97
CA LYS A 181 -12.05 8.51 -7.24
C LYS A 181 -12.32 7.19 -7.96
N ILE A 182 -11.54 6.85 -8.99
CA ILE A 182 -11.76 5.62 -9.75
C ILE A 182 -11.75 4.39 -8.83
N ASN A 183 -12.82 3.60 -8.91
CA ASN A 183 -13.03 2.35 -8.22
C ASN A 183 -12.69 1.19 -9.15
N LEU A 184 -11.47 0.68 -9.01
CA LEU A 184 -10.97 -0.43 -9.81
C LEU A 184 -11.76 -1.74 -9.60
N ARG A 185 -12.61 -1.83 -8.58
CA ARG A 185 -13.49 -3.00 -8.38
C ARG A 185 -14.70 -3.00 -9.32
N ASN A 186 -14.99 -1.87 -9.97
CA ASN A 186 -16.24 -1.63 -10.69
C ASN A 186 -16.00 -1.00 -12.06
N ILE A 187 -15.05 -1.50 -12.84
CA ILE A 187 -14.78 -0.95 -14.17
C ILE A 187 -15.86 -1.40 -15.16
N VAL A 188 -16.48 -0.45 -15.86
CA VAL A 188 -17.57 -0.68 -16.81
C VAL A 188 -17.23 -0.32 -18.26
N GLU A 189 -16.12 0.38 -18.49
CA GLU A 189 -15.67 0.74 -19.83
C GLU A 189 -14.13 0.87 -19.89
N PHE A 190 -13.55 0.27 -20.94
CA PHE A 190 -12.23 0.64 -21.45
C PHE A 190 -12.39 1.21 -22.85
N GLN A 191 -11.74 2.34 -23.12
CA GLN A 191 -11.87 3.07 -24.37
C GLN A 191 -10.51 3.56 -24.86
N ILE A 192 -10.33 3.55 -26.18
CA ILE A 192 -9.24 4.21 -26.88
C ILE A 192 -9.86 5.23 -27.82
N PHE A 193 -9.49 6.49 -27.66
CA PHE A 193 -10.07 7.57 -28.44
C PHE A 193 -9.04 8.61 -28.84
N VAL A 194 -9.47 9.51 -29.71
CA VAL A 194 -8.65 10.61 -30.22
C VAL A 194 -9.43 11.91 -30.11
N GLN A 195 -8.75 12.98 -29.70
CA GLN A 195 -9.37 14.27 -29.46
C GLN A 195 -9.11 15.22 -30.64
N GLY A 196 -10.18 15.82 -31.17
CA GLY A 196 -10.10 16.77 -32.28
C GLY A 196 -9.65 18.18 -31.85
N PRO A 197 -9.24 19.03 -32.81
CA PRO A 197 -9.16 18.77 -34.25
C PRO A 197 -8.00 17.85 -34.63
N MET A 198 -8.18 17.01 -35.64
CA MET A 198 -7.14 16.09 -36.11
C MET A 198 -7.42 15.55 -37.52
N ASP A 199 -6.36 15.15 -38.22
CA ASP A 199 -6.44 14.36 -39.45
C ASP A 199 -6.71 12.88 -39.13
N ALA A 200 -7.16 12.09 -40.11
CA ALA A 200 -7.37 10.66 -39.89
C ALA A 200 -6.06 9.97 -39.49
N GLN A 201 -6.11 9.07 -38.49
CA GLN A 201 -4.92 8.36 -38.01
C GLN A 201 -5.21 6.87 -37.82
N THR A 202 -4.17 6.05 -37.94
CA THR A 202 -4.25 4.60 -37.77
C THR A 202 -3.28 4.14 -36.69
N VAL A 203 -3.73 3.23 -35.83
CA VAL A 203 -2.88 2.52 -34.86
C VAL A 203 -3.21 1.03 -34.88
N ILE A 204 -2.24 0.21 -34.47
CA ILE A 204 -2.40 -1.23 -34.27
C ILE A 204 -2.07 -1.51 -32.81
N ILE A 205 -2.97 -2.19 -32.11
CA ILE A 205 -2.90 -2.39 -30.66
C ILE A 205 -2.82 -3.88 -30.37
N ASP A 206 -1.89 -4.27 -29.50
CA ASP A 206 -1.62 -5.66 -29.16
C ASP A 206 -1.21 -5.84 -27.69
N ASN A 207 -1.12 -7.08 -27.22
CA ASN A 207 -0.46 -7.49 -25.98
C ASN A 207 -1.03 -6.86 -24.69
N PHE A 208 -2.37 -6.82 -24.57
CA PHE A 208 -3.04 -6.32 -23.39
C PHE A 208 -2.83 -7.21 -22.16
N ASN A 209 -2.21 -6.67 -21.11
CA ASN A 209 -1.97 -7.39 -19.85
C ASN A 209 -2.28 -6.50 -18.64
N LEU A 210 -2.79 -7.10 -17.56
CA LEU A 210 -2.83 -6.44 -16.26
C LEU A 210 -1.56 -6.79 -15.48
N VAL A 211 -0.89 -5.77 -14.95
CA VAL A 211 0.32 -5.94 -14.13
C VAL A 211 -0.08 -5.90 -12.66
N ASP A 212 0.42 -6.84 -11.87
CA ASP A 212 0.20 -6.88 -10.42
C ASP A 212 0.84 -5.64 -9.76
N ALA A 213 0.16 -5.09 -8.74
CA ALA A 213 0.73 -4.00 -7.97
C ALA A 213 1.95 -4.51 -7.14
N THR A 214 3.03 -3.74 -7.07
CA THR A 214 4.24 -4.12 -6.29
C THR A 214 4.70 -2.97 -5.37
N GLY A 215 5.12 -3.28 -4.14
CA GLY A 215 5.70 -2.33 -3.16
C GLY A 215 4.67 -1.69 -2.21
N ASP A 216 5.09 -0.67 -1.45
CA ASP A 216 4.30 0.13 -0.47
C ASP A 216 3.02 0.80 -1.03
N PHE A 217 2.76 0.62 -2.33
CA PHE A 217 1.66 1.25 -3.07
C PHE A 217 0.45 0.33 -3.27
N ILE A 218 0.49 -0.89 -2.72
CA ILE A 218 -0.74 -1.62 -2.47
C ILE A 218 -1.32 -1.01 -1.19
N GLU A 219 -2.28 -0.09 -1.32
CA GLU A 219 -3.33 -0.07 -0.29
C GLU A 219 -3.90 -1.48 -0.33
N ALA A 220 -3.51 -2.30 0.63
CA ALA A 220 -4.11 -3.60 0.83
C ALA A 220 -5.55 -3.30 1.24
N SER A 221 -6.41 -3.09 0.24
CA SER A 221 -7.84 -2.96 0.45
C SER A 221 -8.20 -4.19 1.27
N GLY A 222 -8.64 -3.95 2.51
CA GLY A 222 -8.83 -5.02 3.49
C GLY A 222 -9.61 -6.16 2.87
N GLN A 223 -9.30 -7.39 3.28
CA GLN A 223 -10.04 -8.56 2.83
C GLN A 223 -11.55 -8.27 2.92
N GLU A 224 -12.28 -8.58 1.86
CA GLU A 224 -13.74 -8.44 1.89
C GLU A 224 -14.34 -9.76 2.33
N VAL A 225 -15.08 -9.72 3.44
CA VAL A 225 -15.94 -10.85 3.81
C VAL A 225 -17.21 -10.67 3.00
N LYS A 226 -17.38 -11.52 1.98
CA LYS A 226 -18.65 -11.62 1.25
C LYS A 226 -19.71 -12.07 2.25
N VAL A 227 -20.60 -11.16 2.61
CA VAL A 227 -21.72 -11.51 3.47
C VAL A 227 -22.76 -12.23 2.60
N SER A 228 -23.08 -13.47 2.95
CA SER A 228 -24.19 -14.18 2.31
C SER A 228 -25.52 -13.58 2.75
N GLY A 229 -26.09 -12.68 1.95
CA GLY A 229 -27.42 -12.10 2.20
C GLY A 229 -27.58 -10.67 1.66
N PRO A 230 -28.82 -10.15 1.59
CA PRO A 230 -29.07 -8.77 1.22
C PRO A 230 -28.52 -7.80 2.28
N ILE A 231 -28.20 -6.56 1.89
CA ILE A 231 -27.81 -5.51 2.84
C ILE A 231 -28.90 -5.37 3.90
N PRO A 232 -28.56 -5.25 5.20
CA PRO A 232 -29.54 -5.00 6.25
C PRO A 232 -30.41 -3.78 5.91
N THR A 233 -31.71 -3.94 6.06
CA THR A 233 -32.66 -2.82 5.93
C THR A 233 -32.78 -2.11 7.27
N VAL A 234 -32.50 -0.80 7.29
CA VAL A 234 -32.80 0.08 8.43
C VAL A 234 -34.30 0.39 8.47
N ALA A 235 -34.87 0.77 7.32
CA ALA A 235 -36.31 1.01 7.17
C ALA A 235 -36.75 0.70 5.72
N SER A 236 -37.88 0.02 5.55
CA SER A 236 -38.45 -0.23 4.22
C SER A 236 -39.31 0.96 3.78
N ILE A 237 -39.06 1.50 2.59
CA ILE A 237 -39.97 2.49 1.98
C ILE A 237 -41.04 1.75 1.18
N THR A 238 -40.65 0.92 0.21
CA THR A 238 -41.57 0.03 -0.51
C THR A 238 -40.82 -1.13 -1.18
N SER A 239 -41.43 -2.32 -1.20
CA SER A 239 -40.96 -3.51 -1.92
C SER A 239 -41.86 -3.87 -3.11
N PHE A 240 -42.90 -3.07 -3.36
CA PHE A 240 -43.93 -3.32 -4.39
C PHE A 240 -44.69 -4.65 -4.25
N ASP A 241 -44.57 -5.33 -3.11
CA ASP A 241 -45.37 -6.50 -2.80
C ASP A 241 -46.85 -6.16 -2.60
N GLU A 242 -47.70 -7.18 -2.67
CA GLU A 242 -49.15 -7.01 -2.59
C GLU A 242 -49.58 -6.27 -1.31
N GLY A 243 -50.25 -5.13 -1.48
CA GLY A 243 -50.72 -4.28 -0.38
C GLY A 243 -49.76 -3.18 0.06
N GLN A 244 -48.54 -3.11 -0.49
CA GLN A 244 -47.62 -2.00 -0.24
C GLN A 244 -47.91 -0.79 -1.15
N PRO A 245 -47.86 0.45 -0.64
CA PRO A 245 -47.94 1.64 -1.47
C PRO A 245 -46.73 1.75 -2.42
N THR A 246 -46.96 2.09 -3.68
CA THR A 246 -45.89 2.30 -4.66
C THR A 246 -45.19 3.64 -4.50
N PHE A 247 -45.89 4.62 -3.94
CA PHE A 247 -45.49 6.03 -3.82
C PHE A 247 -45.18 6.74 -5.15
N VAL A 248 -45.44 6.12 -6.30
CA VAL A 248 -45.20 6.75 -7.61
C VAL A 248 -46.15 7.93 -7.79
N ALA A 249 -45.59 9.11 -7.98
CA ALA A 249 -46.32 10.35 -8.26
C ALA A 249 -46.36 10.61 -9.77
N PHE A 250 -47.39 10.07 -10.44
CA PHE A 250 -47.55 10.20 -11.89
C PHE A 250 -47.75 11.64 -12.36
N ASP A 251 -48.36 12.49 -11.54
CA ASP A 251 -48.53 13.93 -11.80
C ASP A 251 -47.22 14.72 -11.76
N ARG A 252 -46.16 14.10 -11.21
CA ARG A 252 -44.81 14.67 -11.12
C ARG A 252 -43.79 13.93 -11.99
N SER A 253 -44.18 12.81 -12.59
CA SER A 253 -43.36 12.02 -13.50
C SER A 253 -43.50 12.50 -14.94
N ALA A 254 -42.44 12.44 -15.74
CA ALA A 254 -42.45 12.92 -17.12
C ALA A 254 -41.89 11.86 -18.08
N ALA A 255 -42.62 11.60 -19.17
CA ALA A 255 -42.21 10.67 -20.23
C ALA A 255 -41.77 9.29 -19.71
N ALA A 256 -42.41 8.82 -18.64
CA ALA A 256 -42.19 7.52 -18.01
C ALA A 256 -43.40 6.61 -18.23
N THR A 257 -43.14 5.35 -18.59
CA THR A 257 -44.13 4.27 -18.54
C THR A 257 -43.74 3.33 -17.42
N VAL A 258 -44.67 3.04 -16.50
CA VAL A 258 -44.43 2.20 -15.32
C VAL A 258 -45.43 1.05 -15.34
N THR A 259 -44.93 -0.18 -15.19
CA THR A 259 -45.76 -1.39 -15.09
C THR A 259 -45.38 -2.16 -13.83
N GLU A 260 -46.36 -2.43 -12.96
CA GLU A 260 -46.18 -3.34 -11.83
C GLU A 260 -46.15 -4.79 -12.34
N LEU A 261 -45.08 -5.52 -12.02
CA LEU A 261 -44.93 -6.93 -12.38
C LEU A 261 -44.82 -7.78 -11.12
N LYS A 262 -45.43 -8.97 -11.15
CA LYS A 262 -45.26 -10.00 -10.13
C LYS A 262 -44.24 -11.02 -10.60
N THR A 263 -43.31 -11.36 -9.73
CA THR A 263 -42.31 -12.41 -9.95
C THR A 263 -42.39 -13.45 -8.82
N ASP A 264 -41.74 -14.60 -9.01
CA ASP A 264 -41.64 -15.63 -7.97
C ASP A 264 -40.89 -15.14 -6.71
N MET A 265 -40.18 -14.01 -6.80
CA MET A 265 -39.40 -13.40 -5.73
C MET A 265 -40.05 -12.14 -5.12
N GLY A 266 -41.25 -11.75 -5.54
CA GLY A 266 -41.95 -10.53 -5.07
C GLY A 266 -42.42 -9.61 -6.20
N GLY A 267 -42.94 -8.44 -5.82
CA GLY A 267 -43.33 -7.38 -6.75
C GLY A 267 -42.16 -6.52 -7.25
N LEU A 268 -42.27 -5.94 -8.45
CA LEU A 268 -41.33 -4.93 -8.97
C LEU A 268 -42.02 -3.91 -9.88
N LEU A 269 -41.36 -2.78 -10.11
CA LEU A 269 -41.75 -1.80 -11.13
C LEU A 269 -40.85 -1.90 -12.36
N ALA A 270 -41.41 -2.24 -13.51
CA ALA A 270 -40.73 -2.08 -14.80
C ALA A 270 -40.92 -0.65 -15.30
N VAL A 271 -39.80 0.06 -15.52
CA VAL A 271 -39.76 1.48 -15.86
C VAL A 271 -39.14 1.67 -17.24
N LYS A 272 -39.84 2.42 -18.11
CA LYS A 272 -39.32 2.90 -19.39
C LYS A 272 -39.31 4.42 -19.41
N LEU A 273 -38.15 5.02 -19.66
CA LEU A 273 -37.96 6.46 -19.81
C LEU A 273 -37.69 6.79 -21.28
N ALA A 274 -38.54 7.63 -21.88
CA ALA A 274 -38.49 7.91 -23.32
C ALA A 274 -37.54 9.06 -23.68
N ALA A 275 -36.70 8.87 -24.71
CA ALA A 275 -35.74 9.85 -25.18
C ALA A 275 -36.34 11.09 -25.85
N THR A 276 -37.66 11.08 -26.08
CA THR A 276 -38.40 12.23 -26.62
C THR A 276 -38.46 13.41 -25.65
N ASN A 277 -38.13 13.21 -24.37
CA ASN A 277 -38.03 14.27 -23.38
C ASN A 277 -36.55 14.50 -23.02
N ALA A 278 -36.17 15.76 -22.75
CA ALA A 278 -34.83 16.10 -22.30
C ALA A 278 -34.55 15.63 -20.86
N TYR A 279 -35.59 15.45 -20.03
CA TYR A 279 -35.50 15.04 -18.63
C TYR A 279 -36.61 14.06 -18.25
N PRO A 280 -36.71 12.87 -18.88
CA PRO A 280 -37.69 11.87 -18.49
C PRO A 280 -37.36 11.37 -17.08
N ASN A 281 -38.39 11.19 -16.24
CA ASN A 281 -38.23 10.82 -14.84
C ASN A 281 -39.40 10.00 -14.29
N ILE A 282 -39.10 9.23 -13.24
CA ILE A 282 -40.07 8.65 -12.32
C ILE A 282 -39.86 9.26 -10.92
N THR A 283 -40.92 9.84 -10.36
CA THR A 283 -40.89 10.52 -9.05
C THR A 283 -41.67 9.73 -8.00
N PHE A 284 -41.12 9.63 -6.79
CA PHE A 284 -41.73 9.02 -5.62
C PHE A 284 -42.03 10.09 -4.56
N LYS A 285 -43.25 10.06 -4.00
CA LYS A 285 -43.70 11.00 -2.98
C LYS A 285 -44.76 10.37 -2.07
N ALA A 286 -44.56 10.47 -0.76
CA ALA A 286 -45.57 10.08 0.22
C ALA A 286 -46.64 11.18 0.44
N PRO A 287 -47.81 10.83 1.02
CA PRO A 287 -48.84 11.80 1.37
C PRO A 287 -48.37 12.88 2.37
N GLN A 288 -47.42 12.53 3.25
CA GLN A 288 -46.71 13.44 4.16
C GLN A 288 -45.20 13.25 3.96
N PRO A 289 -44.37 14.29 4.21
CA PRO A 289 -42.92 14.13 4.19
C PRO A 289 -42.47 13.01 5.14
N TRP A 290 -41.40 12.32 4.76
CA TRP A 290 -40.78 11.31 5.60
C TRP A 290 -39.88 11.98 6.66
N ASP A 291 -40.05 11.58 7.92
CA ASP A 291 -39.09 11.87 9.00
C ASP A 291 -38.21 10.64 9.20
N TRP A 292 -36.94 10.77 8.81
CA TRP A 292 -35.90 9.75 8.94
C TRP A 292 -34.83 10.15 9.97
N SER A 293 -35.04 11.22 10.74
CA SER A 293 -34.04 11.74 11.69
C SER A 293 -33.69 10.75 12.82
N GLU A 294 -34.57 9.82 13.13
CA GLU A 294 -34.36 8.79 14.18
C GLU A 294 -33.35 7.69 13.79
N TYR A 295 -33.04 7.53 12.50
CA TYR A 295 -32.24 6.41 12.00
C TYR A 295 -30.72 6.65 12.03
N GLY A 296 -30.26 7.83 12.43
CA GLY A 296 -28.82 8.14 12.55
C GLY A 296 -28.13 8.26 11.18
N ASP A 297 -26.97 7.61 11.02
CA ASP A 297 -26.22 7.59 9.76
C ASP A 297 -26.69 6.45 8.85
N PHE A 298 -27.34 6.80 7.73
CA PHE A 298 -27.95 5.86 6.80
C PHE A 298 -27.74 6.30 5.35
N SER A 299 -28.09 5.40 4.42
CA SER A 299 -28.17 5.72 2.98
C SER A 299 -29.54 5.33 2.42
N LEU A 300 -30.06 6.14 1.50
CA LEU A 300 -31.22 5.79 0.69
C LEU A 300 -30.78 4.82 -0.40
N ALA A 301 -31.44 3.67 -0.51
CA ALA A 301 -31.06 2.60 -1.44
C ALA A 301 -32.20 2.18 -2.35
N PHE A 302 -31.83 1.83 -3.58
CA PHE A 302 -32.69 1.31 -4.64
C PHE A 302 -32.15 -0.06 -5.07
N ASP A 303 -32.99 -1.10 -5.08
CA ASP A 303 -32.64 -2.32 -5.79
C ASP A 303 -33.04 -2.17 -7.25
N LEU A 304 -32.05 -2.10 -8.13
CA LEU A 304 -32.25 -1.87 -9.56
C LEU A 304 -31.77 -3.06 -10.38
N GLU A 305 -32.47 -3.32 -11.47
CA GLU A 305 -32.06 -4.29 -12.48
C GLU A 305 -32.01 -3.61 -13.86
N SER A 306 -30.85 -3.63 -14.49
CA SER A 306 -30.63 -3.10 -15.84
C SER A 306 -31.22 -4.02 -16.91
N LYS A 307 -31.87 -3.45 -17.92
CA LYS A 307 -32.37 -4.19 -19.10
C LYS A 307 -31.61 -3.84 -20.38
N THR A 308 -30.51 -3.11 -20.29
CA THR A 308 -29.72 -2.65 -21.44
C THR A 308 -28.46 -3.49 -21.64
N ASP A 309 -27.96 -3.51 -22.88
CA ASP A 309 -26.68 -4.11 -23.28
C ASP A 309 -25.52 -3.10 -23.30
N GLU A 310 -25.82 -1.82 -23.01
CA GLU A 310 -24.87 -0.72 -22.85
C GLU A 310 -25.04 -0.12 -21.45
N PRO A 311 -23.96 0.39 -20.81
CA PRO A 311 -24.08 1.04 -19.51
C PRO A 311 -25.01 2.27 -19.57
N LEU A 312 -25.91 2.40 -18.60
CA LEU A 312 -26.91 3.46 -18.50
C LEU A 312 -26.57 4.43 -17.37
N GLN A 313 -26.27 5.69 -17.71
CA GLN A 313 -26.14 6.75 -16.69
C GLN A 313 -27.53 7.19 -16.21
N LEU A 314 -27.81 6.95 -14.92
CA LEU A 314 -29.03 7.32 -14.23
C LEU A 314 -28.75 8.42 -13.20
N PHE A 315 -29.62 9.42 -13.12
CA PHE A 315 -29.53 10.47 -12.10
C PHE A 315 -30.57 10.24 -11.01
N VAL A 316 -30.19 10.59 -9.78
CA VAL A 316 -31.03 10.53 -8.59
C VAL A 316 -31.13 11.94 -8.01
N ARG A 317 -32.35 12.39 -7.71
CA ARG A 317 -32.56 13.64 -6.98
C ARG A 317 -33.43 13.39 -5.75
N VAL A 318 -33.05 13.94 -4.61
CA VAL A 318 -33.79 13.86 -3.34
C VAL A 318 -34.02 15.28 -2.83
N ASP A 319 -35.26 15.59 -2.46
CA ASP A 319 -35.68 16.92 -2.02
C ASP A 319 -36.17 16.85 -0.56
N ASP A 320 -35.69 17.76 0.30
CA ASP A 320 -36.14 17.94 1.70
C ASP A 320 -37.10 19.14 1.86
N ALA A 321 -37.52 19.74 0.75
CA ALA A 321 -38.62 20.67 0.66
C ALA A 321 -39.50 20.38 -0.55
N GLU A 322 -40.69 20.99 -0.61
CA GLU A 322 -41.54 20.91 -1.81
C GLU A 322 -40.82 21.58 -2.99
N ASN A 323 -41.01 21.06 -4.19
CA ASN A 323 -40.30 21.56 -5.36
C ASN A 323 -40.90 22.89 -5.84
N GLU A 324 -40.04 23.79 -6.34
CA GLU A 324 -40.41 25.16 -6.72
C GLU A 324 -41.55 25.23 -7.75
N ASN A 325 -41.64 24.24 -8.65
CA ASN A 325 -42.74 24.14 -9.63
C ASN A 325 -44.11 23.89 -8.98
N TRP A 326 -44.13 23.47 -7.72
CA TRP A 326 -45.32 23.22 -6.91
C TRP A 326 -45.39 24.09 -5.66
N GLY A 327 -44.63 25.19 -5.63
CA GLY A 327 -44.74 26.24 -4.61
C GLY A 327 -43.85 26.08 -3.39
N GLY A 328 -42.87 25.17 -3.40
CA GLY A 328 -41.81 25.13 -2.39
C GLY A 328 -40.49 25.76 -2.84
N THR A 329 -39.37 25.29 -2.30
CA THR A 329 -38.03 25.85 -2.49
C THR A 329 -37.05 24.89 -3.16
N ALA A 330 -37.37 23.60 -3.23
CA ALA A 330 -36.47 22.59 -3.79
C ALA A 330 -36.35 22.72 -5.32
N ASN A 331 -35.13 22.88 -5.83
CA ASN A 331 -34.88 23.13 -7.27
C ASN A 331 -33.79 22.26 -7.89
N GLY A 332 -33.31 21.24 -7.17
CA GLY A 332 -32.23 20.36 -7.62
C GLY A 332 -30.84 20.86 -7.22
N VAL A 333 -30.77 22.02 -6.55
CA VAL A 333 -29.56 22.59 -5.94
C VAL A 333 -29.80 22.98 -4.48
N VAL A 334 -30.80 23.84 -4.25
CA VAL A 334 -31.25 24.28 -2.92
C VAL A 334 -32.31 23.30 -2.44
N ASP A 335 -32.25 22.91 -1.16
CA ASP A 335 -33.17 21.94 -0.53
C ASP A 335 -33.28 20.64 -1.36
N SER A 336 -32.17 20.28 -2.02
CA SER A 336 -32.11 19.19 -2.98
C SER A 336 -30.69 18.66 -3.11
N MET A 337 -30.55 17.34 -3.18
CA MET A 337 -29.32 16.66 -3.54
C MET A 337 -29.49 15.98 -4.89
N SER A 338 -28.62 16.31 -5.85
CA SER A 338 -28.59 15.69 -7.18
C SER A 338 -27.33 14.84 -7.34
N SER A 339 -27.53 13.58 -7.71
CA SER A 339 -26.51 12.54 -7.76
C SER A 339 -26.68 11.69 -9.01
N TYR A 340 -25.71 10.83 -9.32
CA TYR A 340 -25.72 10.01 -10.53
C TYR A 340 -25.00 8.67 -10.32
N VAL A 341 -25.39 7.67 -11.09
CA VAL A 341 -24.81 6.34 -11.07
C VAL A 341 -24.89 5.71 -12.46
N THR A 342 -24.01 4.77 -12.75
CA THR A 342 -24.12 3.94 -13.96
C THR A 342 -24.69 2.59 -13.57
N LEU A 343 -25.76 2.17 -14.24
CA LEU A 343 -26.20 0.78 -14.27
C LEU A 343 -25.45 0.08 -15.41
N ALA A 344 -24.58 -0.87 -15.09
CA ALA A 344 -23.87 -1.64 -16.09
C ALA A 344 -24.81 -2.66 -16.81
N PRO A 345 -24.38 -3.21 -17.96
CA PRO A 345 -25.17 -4.19 -18.69
C PRO A 345 -25.51 -5.41 -17.82
N GLY A 346 -26.80 -5.70 -17.70
CA GLY A 346 -27.30 -6.84 -16.91
C GLY A 346 -27.11 -6.70 -15.40
N ASP A 347 -26.83 -5.50 -14.88
CA ASP A 347 -26.75 -5.27 -13.44
C ASP A 347 -28.02 -5.69 -12.72
N ASP A 348 -27.85 -6.33 -11.57
CA ASP A 348 -28.91 -6.68 -10.62
C ASP A 348 -28.33 -6.52 -9.22
N GLY A 349 -28.67 -5.41 -8.54
CA GLY A 349 -28.02 -5.06 -7.27
C GLY A 349 -28.61 -3.84 -6.58
N THR A 350 -27.98 -3.46 -5.47
CA THR A 350 -28.41 -2.32 -4.65
C THR A 350 -27.59 -1.07 -4.96
N PHE A 351 -28.23 0.06 -5.21
CA PHE A 351 -27.60 1.34 -5.49
C PHE A 351 -27.97 2.32 -4.38
N TYR A 352 -27.00 2.94 -3.70
CA TYR A 352 -27.25 3.68 -2.47
C TYR A 352 -26.65 5.09 -2.45
N LEU A 353 -27.34 6.02 -1.80
CA LEU A 353 -26.99 7.43 -1.70
C LEU A 353 -27.01 7.88 -0.22
N PRO A 354 -25.85 8.21 0.37
CA PRO A 354 -25.80 8.91 1.65
C PRO A 354 -26.45 10.29 1.52
N LEU A 355 -27.40 10.63 2.41
CA LEU A 355 -28.10 11.93 2.39
C LEU A 355 -27.36 13.01 3.19
N GLY A 356 -26.23 12.66 3.82
CA GLY A 356 -25.24 13.57 4.37
C GLY A 356 -23.84 13.09 3.98
N GLN A 357 -23.03 13.97 3.39
CA GLN A 357 -21.62 13.67 3.15
C GLN A 357 -20.87 13.73 4.48
N THR A 358 -20.55 12.57 5.04
CA THR A 358 -19.64 12.48 6.20
C THR A 358 -18.26 12.99 5.75
N GLY A 359 -17.80 14.06 6.40
CA GLY A 359 -16.70 14.90 5.92
C GLY A 359 -15.29 14.30 6.02
N SER A 360 -15.12 13.00 6.25
CA SER A 360 -13.79 12.39 6.32
C SER A 360 -13.86 10.89 6.09
N GLN A 361 -13.03 10.38 5.17
CA GLN A 361 -12.62 8.98 5.22
C GLN A 361 -12.10 8.68 6.62
N ILE A 362 -12.54 7.57 7.21
CA ILE A 362 -12.05 7.12 8.52
C ILE A 362 -10.54 6.88 8.40
N VAL A 363 -9.73 7.67 9.10
CA VAL A 363 -8.28 7.46 9.17
C VAL A 363 -8.01 6.52 10.34
N SER A 364 -7.92 5.22 10.04
CA SER A 364 -7.70 4.16 11.03
C SER A 364 -6.29 4.20 11.65
N GLY A 365 -5.31 4.73 10.90
CA GLY A 365 -3.89 4.63 11.23
C GLY A 365 -3.29 3.23 11.02
N MET A 366 -3.95 2.36 10.25
CA MET A 366 -3.44 1.05 9.84
C MET A 366 -3.07 1.07 8.35
N ARG A 367 -2.08 0.26 7.95
CA ARG A 367 -1.71 0.11 6.54
C ARG A 367 -2.68 -0.79 5.78
N ALA A 368 -3.07 -1.92 6.37
CA ALA A 368 -4.20 -2.74 5.89
C ALA A 368 -5.36 -2.67 6.87
N GLU A 369 -6.56 -2.59 6.32
CA GLU A 369 -7.78 -2.51 7.11
C GLU A 369 -8.32 -3.91 7.48
N PRO A 370 -8.93 -4.09 8.68
CA PRO A 370 -9.60 -5.33 9.10
C PRO A 370 -10.71 -5.68 8.12
N PRO A 371 -11.16 -6.93 7.94
CA PRO A 371 -12.06 -7.24 6.85
C PRO A 371 -13.35 -6.39 6.81
N LYS A 372 -13.71 -5.84 5.63
CA LYS A 372 -14.98 -5.10 5.44
C LYS A 372 -16.07 -6.08 5.06
N LYS A 373 -17.30 -5.85 5.53
CA LYS A 373 -18.47 -6.52 4.95
C LYS A 373 -18.67 -6.02 3.53
N SER A 374 -18.63 -6.93 2.57
CA SER A 374 -18.90 -6.64 1.17
C SER A 374 -20.29 -7.13 0.81
N TYR A 375 -21.06 -6.25 0.18
CA TYR A 375 -22.40 -6.49 -0.33
C TYR A 375 -22.40 -6.20 -1.83
N ASN A 376 -23.32 -6.82 -2.58
CA ASN A 376 -23.56 -6.49 -3.99
C ASN A 376 -24.25 -5.12 -4.10
N ALA A 377 -23.46 -4.04 -3.92
CA ALA A 377 -23.99 -2.69 -3.86
C ALA A 377 -23.02 -1.64 -4.38
N GLN A 378 -23.57 -0.61 -5.03
CA GLN A 378 -22.84 0.48 -5.65
C GLN A 378 -23.28 1.83 -5.08
N ALA A 379 -22.30 2.65 -4.69
CA ALA A 379 -22.56 4.02 -4.26
C ALA A 379 -23.03 4.88 -5.44
N ILE A 380 -24.06 5.69 -5.22
CA ILE A 380 -24.53 6.72 -6.12
C ILE A 380 -23.63 7.94 -5.90
N SER A 381 -22.93 8.34 -6.96
CA SER A 381 -21.97 9.45 -6.92
C SER A 381 -22.70 10.77 -6.72
N TYR A 382 -22.25 11.55 -5.74
CA TYR A 382 -22.73 12.92 -5.59
C TYR A 382 -22.43 13.75 -6.84
N GLY A 383 -23.43 14.49 -7.30
CA GLY A 383 -23.31 15.45 -8.39
C GLY A 383 -23.17 16.88 -7.86
N TRP A 384 -24.30 17.47 -7.45
CA TRP A 384 -24.40 18.86 -7.03
C TRP A 384 -25.60 19.07 -6.09
N GLY A 385 -25.73 20.30 -5.59
CA GLY A 385 -26.75 20.69 -4.62
C GLY A 385 -26.27 20.56 -3.19
N GLU A 386 -27.21 20.39 -2.26
CA GLU A 386 -26.90 20.28 -0.85
C GLU A 386 -26.02 19.05 -0.56
N LYS A 387 -25.04 19.24 0.33
CA LYS A 387 -24.16 18.14 0.78
C LYS A 387 -24.75 17.35 1.95
N SER A 388 -25.77 17.90 2.59
CA SER A 388 -26.54 17.25 3.65
C SER A 388 -27.97 17.76 3.58
N LEU A 389 -28.94 16.85 3.56
CA LEU A 389 -30.37 17.17 3.60
C LEU A 389 -30.91 17.13 5.04
N ASP A 390 -31.99 17.87 5.29
CA ASP A 390 -32.80 17.72 6.49
C ASP A 390 -33.58 16.40 6.42
N THR A 391 -33.01 15.37 7.04
CA THR A 391 -33.62 14.04 7.08
C THR A 391 -34.93 13.99 7.88
N SER A 392 -35.31 15.05 8.60
CA SER A 392 -36.61 15.11 9.28
C SER A 392 -37.77 15.49 8.34
N ASN A 393 -37.48 15.91 7.10
CA ASN A 393 -38.48 16.45 6.19
C ASN A 393 -38.27 16.02 4.72
N ILE A 394 -37.93 14.76 4.43
CA ILE A 394 -37.75 14.32 3.03
C ILE A 394 -39.10 14.30 2.30
N VAL A 395 -39.24 15.11 1.25
CA VAL A 395 -40.52 15.31 0.54
C VAL A 395 -40.67 14.39 -0.66
N SER A 396 -39.62 14.24 -1.47
CA SER A 396 -39.67 13.41 -2.67
C SER A 396 -38.28 12.96 -3.12
N PHE A 397 -38.24 11.89 -3.91
CA PHE A 397 -37.06 11.50 -4.65
C PHE A 397 -37.42 11.01 -6.05
N GLN A 398 -36.50 11.12 -7.00
CA GLN A 398 -36.74 10.75 -8.39
C GLN A 398 -35.51 10.12 -9.05
N LEU A 399 -35.77 9.22 -10.00
CA LEU A 399 -34.78 8.65 -10.92
C LEU A 399 -35.04 9.23 -12.32
N TYR A 400 -34.01 9.80 -12.96
CA TYR A 400 -34.18 10.52 -14.22
C TYR A 400 -32.96 10.43 -15.15
N LEU A 401 -33.16 10.79 -16.42
CA LEU A 401 -32.09 10.93 -17.42
C LEU A 401 -31.90 12.40 -17.81
N GLN A 402 -30.71 12.74 -18.32
CA GLN A 402 -30.44 14.04 -18.91
C GLN A 402 -30.11 13.91 -20.40
N ASN A 403 -30.88 14.58 -21.24
CA ASN A 403 -30.77 14.59 -22.70
C ASN A 403 -30.47 13.21 -23.32
N PRO A 404 -31.24 12.15 -22.98
CA PRO A 404 -31.01 10.82 -23.52
C PRO A 404 -31.15 10.80 -25.05
N THR A 405 -30.30 10.03 -25.72
CA THR A 405 -30.33 9.83 -27.18
C THR A 405 -31.05 8.54 -27.58
N LYS A 406 -31.38 7.68 -26.62
CA LYS A 406 -32.14 6.42 -26.77
C LYS A 406 -33.03 6.23 -25.55
N ASP A 407 -34.16 5.54 -25.73
CA ASP A 407 -35.00 5.12 -24.62
C ASP A 407 -34.20 4.24 -23.65
N ALA A 408 -34.53 4.30 -22.37
CA ALA A 408 -33.93 3.45 -21.34
C ALA A 408 -34.98 2.62 -20.62
N GLU A 409 -34.63 1.38 -20.28
CA GLU A 409 -35.48 0.43 -19.57
C GLU A 409 -34.72 -0.20 -18.41
N PHE A 410 -35.35 -0.24 -17.23
CA PHE A 410 -34.81 -0.85 -16.02
C PHE A 410 -35.96 -1.23 -15.07
N ASN A 411 -35.69 -2.12 -14.11
CA ASN A 411 -36.64 -2.46 -13.06
C ASN A 411 -36.21 -1.87 -11.71
N ILE A 412 -37.20 -1.53 -10.87
CA ILE A 412 -37.02 -1.17 -9.45
C ILE A 412 -37.69 -2.26 -8.63
N LYS A 413 -36.91 -3.00 -7.84
CA LYS A 413 -37.40 -4.10 -7.00
C LYS A 413 -37.76 -3.63 -5.60
N SER A 414 -37.03 -2.65 -5.05
CA SER A 414 -37.39 -2.02 -3.77
C SER A 414 -36.73 -0.66 -3.59
N VAL A 415 -37.27 0.11 -2.65
CA VAL A 415 -36.66 1.34 -2.11
C VAL A 415 -36.62 1.23 -0.58
N ARG A 416 -35.47 1.48 0.03
CA ARG A 416 -35.26 1.31 1.48
C ARG A 416 -34.14 2.20 2.01
N LEU A 417 -34.09 2.38 3.33
CA LEU A 417 -32.92 2.88 4.03
C LEU A 417 -32.02 1.70 4.42
N ILE A 418 -30.71 1.86 4.26
CA ILE A 418 -29.67 0.91 4.68
C ILE A 418 -28.66 1.60 5.60
N PRO A 419 -27.84 0.86 6.37
CA PRO A 419 -26.71 1.47 7.09
C PRO A 419 -25.78 2.17 6.10
N ASN A 420 -25.11 3.23 6.54
CA ASN A 420 -24.05 3.84 5.73
C ASN A 420 -22.86 2.88 5.61
N ILE A 421 -22.84 2.07 4.55
CA ILE A 421 -21.80 1.06 4.32
C ILE A 421 -20.49 1.65 3.78
N ASP A 422 -20.46 2.93 3.39
CA ASP A 422 -19.23 3.64 3.03
C ASP A 422 -18.38 4.01 4.25
N ALA A 423 -19.04 4.25 5.39
CA ALA A 423 -18.43 4.64 6.65
C ALA A 423 -18.62 3.57 7.75
N ASP A 424 -18.43 2.28 7.42
CA ASP A 424 -18.54 1.18 8.40
C ASP A 424 -17.43 1.28 9.46
N ALA A 425 -17.62 2.17 10.43
CA ALA A 425 -16.74 2.34 11.58
C ALA A 425 -16.82 1.13 12.54
N THR A 426 -17.92 0.35 12.47
CA THR A 426 -18.15 -0.79 13.36
C THR A 426 -17.14 -1.91 13.13
N ARG A 427 -16.55 -2.00 11.92
CA ARG A 427 -15.44 -2.93 11.64
C ARG A 427 -14.19 -2.65 12.49
N TYR A 428 -14.07 -1.45 13.08
CA TYR A 428 -12.96 -1.09 13.95
C TYR A 428 -13.25 -1.32 15.43
N GLU A 429 -14.48 -1.60 15.81
CA GLU A 429 -14.85 -1.75 17.21
C GLU A 429 -14.44 -3.14 17.73
N GLY A 430 -13.77 -3.16 18.89
CA GLY A 430 -13.40 -4.38 19.57
C GLY A 430 -12.48 -5.31 18.76
N LEU A 431 -11.67 -4.75 17.85
CA LEU A 431 -10.75 -5.50 17.01
C LEU A 431 -9.73 -6.32 17.79
N ILE A 432 -9.24 -5.79 18.91
CA ILE A 432 -8.05 -6.28 19.58
C ILE A 432 -8.38 -6.77 20.99
N ASP A 433 -8.01 -8.02 21.26
CA ASP A 433 -8.09 -8.64 22.57
C ASP A 433 -6.98 -8.16 23.53
N GLN A 434 -7.00 -8.66 24.77
CA GLN A 434 -6.01 -8.30 25.79
C GLN A 434 -4.56 -8.70 25.44
N TYR A 435 -4.36 -9.60 24.48
CA TYR A 435 -3.06 -10.08 24.01
C TYR A 435 -2.55 -9.34 22.77
N GLY A 436 -3.31 -8.38 22.23
CA GLY A 436 -2.94 -7.68 20.99
C GLY A 436 -3.37 -8.42 19.71
N GLN A 437 -4.20 -9.46 19.82
CA GLN A 437 -4.61 -10.30 18.70
C GLN A 437 -6.00 -9.91 18.18
N PHE A 438 -6.24 -10.19 16.90
CA PHE A 438 -7.54 -9.94 16.27
C PHE A 438 -8.64 -10.84 16.84
N THR A 439 -9.76 -10.23 17.24
CA THR A 439 -10.92 -10.91 17.83
C THR A 439 -11.79 -11.63 16.81
N GLY A 440 -11.81 -11.18 15.56
CA GLY A 440 -12.78 -11.64 14.55
C GLY A 440 -12.43 -12.93 13.82
N SER A 441 -11.34 -13.61 14.17
CA SER A 441 -10.97 -14.90 13.58
C SER A 441 -10.20 -15.80 14.55
N GLU A 442 -10.14 -17.09 14.22
CA GLU A 442 -9.38 -18.09 14.96
C GLU A 442 -8.30 -18.68 14.05
N TRP A 443 -7.12 -18.97 14.59
CA TRP A 443 -6.00 -19.58 13.87
C TRP A 443 -5.18 -20.47 14.80
N PRO A 444 -4.37 -21.40 14.25
CA PRO A 444 -3.54 -22.27 15.06
C PRO A 444 -2.60 -21.47 15.99
N LYS A 445 -2.62 -21.79 17.29
CA LYS A 445 -1.82 -21.15 18.35
C LYS A 445 -2.17 -19.69 18.66
N LYS A 446 -3.37 -19.23 18.32
CA LYS A 446 -3.92 -18.01 18.92
C LYS A 446 -4.00 -18.20 20.43
N ILE A 447 -3.51 -17.22 21.20
CA ILE A 447 -3.52 -17.29 22.67
C ILE A 447 -4.93 -16.92 23.17
N THR A 448 -5.47 -17.72 24.09
CA THR A 448 -6.82 -17.46 24.64
C THR A 448 -6.84 -17.19 26.15
N GLU A 449 -5.79 -17.60 26.86
CA GLU A 449 -5.65 -17.46 28.31
C GLU A 449 -4.18 -17.30 28.74
N ASP A 450 -3.95 -16.72 29.93
CA ASP A 450 -2.60 -16.42 30.43
C ASP A 450 -1.78 -17.69 30.71
N GLU A 451 -2.44 -18.77 31.11
CA GLU A 451 -1.84 -20.07 31.41
C GLU A 451 -1.08 -20.65 30.21
N GLU A 452 -1.51 -20.36 28.98
CA GLU A 452 -0.82 -20.76 27.74
C GLU A 452 0.53 -20.04 27.63
N LEU A 453 0.55 -18.71 27.85
CA LEU A 453 1.78 -17.92 27.86
C LEU A 453 2.72 -18.38 28.98
N GLU A 454 2.21 -18.57 30.19
CA GLU A 454 3.04 -19.06 31.30
C GLU A 454 3.68 -20.42 31.00
N THR A 455 2.92 -21.32 30.39
CA THR A 455 3.39 -22.65 30.00
C THR A 455 4.51 -22.53 28.97
N MET A 456 4.31 -21.70 27.96
CA MET A 456 5.35 -21.40 26.97
C MET A 456 6.59 -20.77 27.61
N GLY A 457 6.42 -19.87 28.58
CA GLY A 457 7.51 -19.23 29.30
C GLY A 457 8.30 -20.21 30.15
N LYS A 458 7.64 -21.15 30.84
CA LYS A 458 8.29 -22.23 31.59
C LYS A 458 9.13 -23.11 30.66
N LEU A 459 8.60 -23.51 29.50
CA LEU A 459 9.33 -24.30 28.50
C LEU A 459 10.54 -23.55 27.93
N ALA A 460 10.39 -22.27 27.59
CA ALA A 460 11.50 -21.46 27.07
C ALA A 460 12.61 -21.25 28.11
N LYS A 461 12.25 -21.07 29.39
CA LYS A 461 13.24 -21.00 30.49
C LYS A 461 13.97 -22.32 30.70
N MET A 462 13.35 -23.47 30.44
CA MET A 462 14.00 -24.77 30.53
C MET A 462 15.04 -24.97 29.41
N SER A 463 14.85 -24.38 28.22
CA SER A 463 15.81 -24.47 27.11
C SER A 463 17.04 -23.57 27.26
N LEU A 464 16.99 -22.53 28.11
CA LEU A 464 18.07 -21.53 28.32
C LEU A 464 19.46 -22.10 28.71
N LYS A 465 19.53 -23.39 29.06
CA LYS A 465 20.78 -24.05 29.51
C LYS A 465 21.25 -25.17 28.57
N SER A 466 20.51 -25.46 27.51
CA SER A 466 20.81 -26.55 26.58
C SER A 466 21.25 -26.09 25.20
N THR A 467 21.13 -24.79 24.90
CA THR A 467 21.44 -24.25 23.58
C THR A 467 22.94 -24.28 23.32
N SER A 468 23.34 -24.84 22.17
CA SER A 468 24.73 -24.86 21.71
C SER A 468 24.82 -24.39 20.26
N GLN A 469 25.97 -23.83 19.90
CA GLN A 469 26.26 -23.43 18.51
C GLN A 469 26.01 -24.61 17.56
N MET A 470 25.44 -24.30 16.40
CA MET A 470 25.23 -25.28 15.34
C MET A 470 26.57 -25.99 14.99
N PRO A 471 26.58 -27.31 14.74
CA PRO A 471 27.82 -28.03 14.43
C PRO A 471 28.57 -27.42 13.24
N GLY A 472 29.91 -27.50 13.27
CA GLY A 472 30.77 -26.93 12.22
C GLY A 472 30.92 -25.41 12.24
N ARG A 473 30.51 -24.75 13.34
CA ARG A 473 30.64 -23.30 13.55
C ARG A 473 31.85 -22.94 14.43
N SER A 474 32.50 -21.83 14.09
CA SER A 474 33.47 -21.17 14.97
C SER A 474 32.76 -20.48 16.13
N ILE A 475 33.52 -19.96 17.10
CA ILE A 475 32.92 -19.20 18.21
C ILE A 475 32.13 -17.98 17.74
N TYR A 476 32.47 -17.41 16.57
CA TYR A 476 31.81 -16.24 16.01
C TYR A 476 30.72 -16.62 14.99
N GLY A 477 30.44 -17.90 14.75
CA GLY A 477 29.45 -18.37 13.76
C GLY A 477 30.01 -18.63 12.35
N GLY A 478 31.33 -18.46 12.15
CA GLY A 478 32.04 -18.76 10.91
C GLY A 478 32.16 -20.26 10.62
N TRP A 479 32.61 -20.64 9.43
CA TRP A 479 32.73 -22.03 9.02
C TRP A 479 34.00 -22.70 9.57
N ALA A 480 33.87 -23.51 10.62
CA ALA A 480 35.01 -24.17 11.25
C ALA A 480 35.69 -25.22 10.37
N ASP A 481 34.91 -25.89 9.51
CA ASP A 481 35.39 -26.95 8.58
C ASP A 481 35.81 -26.40 7.21
N GLY A 482 35.83 -25.06 7.08
CA GLY A 482 36.23 -24.33 5.88
C GLY A 482 37.74 -24.03 5.82
N PRO A 483 38.19 -23.35 4.75
CA PRO A 483 39.55 -22.84 4.70
C PRO A 483 39.78 -21.80 5.81
N LYS A 484 40.95 -21.88 6.45
CA LYS A 484 41.36 -20.95 7.51
C LYS A 484 42.20 -19.82 6.91
N LEU A 485 41.66 -18.61 6.91
CA LEU A 485 42.33 -17.39 6.48
C LEU A 485 43.04 -16.72 7.67
N LYS A 486 43.66 -15.57 7.43
CA LYS A 486 44.26 -14.75 8.50
C LYS A 486 43.18 -14.19 9.43
N GLY A 487 43.22 -14.60 10.70
CA GLY A 487 42.43 -14.00 11.79
C GLY A 487 43.05 -12.68 12.27
N THR A 488 42.29 -11.60 12.19
CA THR A 488 42.74 -10.24 12.56
C THR A 488 42.22 -9.79 13.92
N GLY A 489 41.39 -10.60 14.59
CA GLY A 489 40.67 -10.20 15.80
C GLY A 489 39.41 -9.38 15.51
N PHE A 490 39.08 -9.11 14.24
CA PHE A 490 37.89 -8.36 13.83
C PHE A 490 37.30 -8.95 12.54
N PHE A 491 36.02 -8.70 12.29
CA PHE A 491 35.40 -9.03 11.02
C PHE A 491 36.05 -8.25 9.86
N ARG A 492 36.21 -8.91 8.73
CA ARG A 492 36.76 -8.31 7.50
C ARG A 492 36.16 -8.95 6.26
N THR A 493 36.51 -8.47 5.08
CA THR A 493 36.08 -9.04 3.80
C THR A 493 37.27 -9.65 3.05
N GLU A 494 37.03 -10.71 2.29
CA GLU A 494 38.02 -11.31 1.38
C GLU A 494 37.30 -12.01 0.22
N LYS A 495 37.88 -11.94 -0.99
CA LYS A 495 37.38 -12.67 -2.15
C LYS A 495 38.11 -14.01 -2.24
N VAL A 496 37.37 -15.11 -2.13
CA VAL A 496 37.88 -16.49 -2.10
C VAL A 496 37.26 -17.25 -3.27
N ASP A 497 38.10 -17.80 -4.14
CA ASP A 497 37.69 -18.57 -5.34
C ASP A 497 36.64 -17.84 -6.19
N GLY A 498 36.84 -16.54 -6.40
CA GLY A 498 35.94 -15.69 -7.19
C GLY A 498 34.66 -15.23 -6.47
N LYS A 499 34.43 -15.66 -5.23
CA LYS A 499 33.27 -15.26 -4.41
C LYS A 499 33.71 -14.37 -3.26
N TRP A 500 33.01 -13.27 -3.05
CA TRP A 500 33.18 -12.45 -1.85
C TRP A 500 32.70 -13.21 -0.60
N SER A 501 33.43 -13.08 0.50
CA SER A 501 33.07 -13.61 1.81
C SER A 501 33.35 -12.57 2.88
N LEU A 502 32.59 -12.63 3.97
CA LEU A 502 33.08 -12.11 5.25
C LEU A 502 34.07 -13.11 5.84
N VAL A 503 34.92 -12.64 6.72
CA VAL A 503 35.88 -13.45 7.48
C VAL A 503 35.75 -13.05 8.94
N ASP A 504 35.52 -14.03 9.79
CA ASP A 504 35.35 -13.82 11.22
C ASP A 504 36.69 -13.43 11.91
N PRO A 505 36.67 -12.96 13.17
CA PRO A 505 37.88 -12.58 13.90
C PRO A 505 38.98 -13.65 13.98
N GLN A 506 38.62 -14.93 13.88
CA GLN A 506 39.53 -16.06 13.91
C GLN A 506 39.99 -16.50 12.52
N GLY A 507 39.53 -15.86 11.44
CA GLY A 507 39.92 -16.19 10.07
C GLY A 507 39.04 -17.23 9.39
N ASN A 508 37.87 -17.59 9.93
CA ASN A 508 36.96 -18.51 9.25
C ASN A 508 36.05 -17.76 8.27
N LEU A 509 35.68 -18.39 7.16
CA LEU A 509 34.68 -17.82 6.24
C LEU A 509 33.36 -17.60 6.98
N PHE A 510 32.71 -16.47 6.70
CA PHE A 510 31.51 -16.03 7.39
C PHE A 510 30.45 -15.58 6.37
N PHE A 511 29.19 -15.93 6.64
CA PHE A 511 28.04 -15.52 5.85
C PHE A 511 26.98 -15.01 6.81
N ALA A 512 26.62 -13.73 6.70
CA ALA A 512 25.76 -13.05 7.67
C ALA A 512 24.29 -13.42 7.46
N THR A 513 23.72 -14.19 8.37
CA THR A 513 22.28 -14.45 8.48
C THR A 513 21.78 -13.96 9.82
N GLY A 514 20.60 -13.33 9.83
CA GLY A 514 20.10 -12.67 11.02
C GLY A 514 18.73 -12.06 10.82
N VAL A 515 18.23 -11.45 11.89
CA VAL A 515 16.93 -10.81 11.95
C VAL A 515 17.11 -9.39 12.49
N ASP A 516 16.49 -8.43 11.83
CA ASP A 516 16.48 -7.02 12.18
C ASP A 516 15.42 -6.71 13.26
N ASN A 517 15.55 -5.53 13.85
CA ASN A 517 14.62 -4.94 14.81
C ASN A 517 14.37 -5.80 16.06
N ILE A 518 15.46 -6.23 16.71
CA ILE A 518 15.41 -6.96 17.99
C ILE A 518 15.38 -5.93 19.12
N ARG A 519 14.26 -5.22 19.27
CA ARG A 519 14.04 -4.15 20.28
C ARG A 519 12.54 -3.92 20.52
N MET A 520 12.22 -3.04 21.47
CA MET A 520 10.84 -2.72 21.87
C MET A 520 10.24 -1.50 21.14
N ASP A 521 11.07 -0.65 20.53
CA ASP A 521 10.66 0.65 19.96
C ASP A 521 9.47 0.58 19.00
N ASP A 522 9.39 -0.48 18.18
CA ASP A 522 8.34 -0.63 17.15
C ASP A 522 7.19 -1.56 17.58
N THR A 523 7.16 -1.98 18.85
CA THR A 523 6.12 -2.87 19.40
C THR A 523 4.86 -2.14 19.86
N VAL A 524 4.90 -0.80 19.87
CA VAL A 524 3.84 0.05 20.43
C VAL A 524 2.83 0.48 19.36
N THR A 525 1.55 0.56 19.76
CA THR A 525 0.44 1.03 18.91
C THR A 525 -0.31 2.18 19.57
N ILE A 526 -0.82 3.14 18.78
CA ILE A 526 -1.58 4.30 19.28
C ILE A 526 -2.89 3.85 19.90
N THR A 527 -3.15 4.24 21.15
CA THR A 527 -4.35 3.82 21.93
C THR A 527 -5.59 4.63 21.59
N GLY A 528 -5.41 5.83 21.01
CA GLY A 528 -6.48 6.81 20.77
C GLY A 528 -6.63 7.86 21.87
N HIS A 529 -5.88 7.76 22.96
CA HIS A 529 -5.81 8.81 23.98
C HIS A 529 -4.66 9.80 23.72
N ASP A 530 -4.84 11.03 24.18
CA ASP A 530 -3.76 12.01 24.38
C ASP A 530 -3.87 12.61 25.80
N PHE A 531 -2.88 13.39 26.20
CA PHE A 531 -2.80 14.07 27.48
C PHE A 531 -2.55 15.56 27.30
N ALA A 532 -3.25 16.38 28.08
CA ALA A 532 -2.91 17.80 28.21
C ALA A 532 -1.50 18.01 28.78
N ASP A 533 -1.08 17.16 29.72
CA ASP A 533 0.29 17.08 30.25
C ASP A 533 0.74 15.61 30.27
N LYS A 534 1.47 15.22 29.22
CA LYS A 534 1.98 13.85 29.02
C LYS A 534 2.96 13.40 30.11
N ASP A 535 3.79 14.32 30.62
CA ASP A 535 4.85 13.98 31.58
C ASP A 535 4.24 13.63 32.94
N LYS A 536 3.08 14.21 33.26
CA LYS A 536 2.27 13.86 34.42
C LYS A 536 1.15 12.86 34.13
N ARG A 537 1.00 12.43 32.88
CA ARG A 537 -0.16 11.63 32.39
C ARG A 537 -1.51 12.19 32.88
N SER A 538 -1.66 13.51 32.85
CA SER A 538 -2.85 14.20 33.39
C SER A 538 -3.65 14.92 32.30
N GLY A 539 -4.96 15.04 32.51
CA GLY A 539 -5.88 15.55 31.49
C GLY A 539 -6.00 14.59 30.30
N LYS A 540 -6.17 13.29 30.59
CA LYS A 540 -6.40 12.25 29.58
C LYS A 540 -7.68 12.55 28.81
N GLU A 541 -7.58 12.55 27.49
CA GLU A 541 -8.72 12.75 26.57
C GLU A 541 -8.72 11.69 25.47
N VAL A 542 -9.89 11.42 24.89
CA VAL A 542 -9.99 10.57 23.70
C VAL A 542 -9.74 11.45 22.47
N ALA A 543 -8.49 11.46 22.01
CA ALA A 543 -8.07 12.24 20.84
C ALA A 543 -8.54 11.59 19.52
N SER A 544 -8.78 10.28 19.50
CA SER A 544 -9.33 9.55 18.35
C SER A 544 -10.24 8.41 18.79
N GLU A 545 -11.56 8.62 18.66
CA GLU A 545 -12.60 7.63 18.98
C GLU A 545 -12.41 6.31 18.24
N VAL A 546 -12.08 6.37 16.94
CA VAL A 546 -11.83 5.20 16.09
C VAL A 546 -10.67 4.36 16.60
N ARG A 547 -9.61 5.00 17.11
CA ARG A 547 -8.46 4.26 17.67
C ARG A 547 -8.84 3.65 19.00
N ARG A 548 -9.52 4.41 19.86
CA ARG A 548 -9.93 3.94 21.17
C ARG A 548 -10.87 2.75 21.09
N SER A 549 -11.80 2.74 20.14
CA SER A 549 -12.78 1.68 19.97
C SER A 549 -12.17 0.35 19.53
N MET A 550 -10.95 0.32 18.98
CA MET A 550 -10.26 -0.91 18.56
C MET A 550 -9.94 -1.86 19.71
N PHE A 551 -9.75 -1.33 20.92
CA PHE A 551 -9.23 -2.12 22.03
C PHE A 551 -10.35 -2.54 22.98
N THR A 552 -10.61 -3.85 23.03
CA THR A 552 -11.50 -4.45 24.05
C THR A 552 -10.93 -4.33 25.46
N TRP A 553 -9.61 -4.21 25.56
CA TRP A 553 -8.88 -4.11 26.81
C TRP A 553 -7.65 -3.22 26.66
N LEU A 554 -7.41 -2.41 27.69
CA LEU A 554 -6.17 -1.70 27.98
C LEU A 554 -6.05 -1.66 29.52
N PRO A 555 -4.83 -1.73 30.10
CA PRO A 555 -4.69 -1.76 31.56
C PRO A 555 -5.05 -0.41 32.20
N GLU A 556 -5.61 -0.48 33.40
CA GLU A 556 -5.77 0.68 34.29
C GLU A 556 -4.40 1.14 34.82
N ASP A 557 -4.27 2.40 35.23
CA ASP A 557 -2.96 2.98 35.61
C ASP A 557 -2.31 2.31 36.85
N ASP A 558 -3.06 1.55 37.66
CA ASP A 558 -2.55 0.80 38.83
C ASP A 558 -2.25 -0.68 38.55
N ASP A 559 -2.48 -1.16 37.32
CA ASP A 559 -2.10 -2.50 36.86
C ASP A 559 -0.59 -2.56 36.57
N VAL A 560 0.06 -3.68 36.91
CA VAL A 560 1.49 -3.91 36.59
C VAL A 560 1.77 -3.88 35.08
N LEU A 561 0.78 -4.20 34.25
CA LEU A 561 0.89 -4.15 32.80
C LEU A 561 0.85 -2.72 32.25
N ALA A 562 0.47 -1.72 33.06
CA ALA A 562 0.52 -0.31 32.68
C ALA A 562 1.95 0.21 32.49
N GLU A 563 2.98 -0.53 32.94
CA GLU A 563 4.39 -0.27 32.62
C GLU A 563 4.68 -0.29 31.10
N ASN A 564 3.79 -0.86 30.28
CA ASN A 564 3.94 -0.93 28.82
C ASN A 564 3.25 0.23 28.07
N TYR A 565 2.73 1.23 28.78
CA TYR A 565 2.36 2.49 28.15
C TYR A 565 3.61 3.34 27.87
N ASP A 566 3.59 4.03 26.74
CA ASP A 566 4.56 5.07 26.40
C ASP A 566 3.83 6.22 25.67
N TYR A 567 4.58 7.17 25.13
CA TYR A 567 4.04 8.31 24.41
C TYR A 567 4.83 8.61 23.13
N ALA A 568 4.15 8.52 21.99
CA ALA A 568 4.71 8.94 20.71
C ALA A 568 4.63 10.46 20.59
N ASN A 569 5.77 11.15 20.62
CA ASN A 569 5.84 12.60 20.42
C ASN A 569 5.62 13.01 18.96
N TRP A 570 5.79 12.07 18.04
CA TRP A 570 5.66 12.29 16.62
C TRP A 570 5.27 10.98 15.93
N VAL A 571 4.37 11.07 14.97
CA VAL A 571 3.88 9.98 14.11
C VAL A 571 4.02 10.43 12.66
N HIS A 572 4.71 9.64 11.83
CA HIS A 572 4.93 9.92 10.41
C HIS A 572 3.60 9.99 9.67
N SER A 573 2.84 8.90 9.78
CA SER A 573 1.53 8.69 9.18
C SER A 573 0.63 7.94 10.15
N GLY A 574 -0.61 8.37 10.32
CA GLY A 574 -1.54 7.75 11.26
C GLY A 574 -2.75 8.62 11.57
N ALA A 575 -3.67 8.07 12.36
CA ALA A 575 -4.88 8.75 12.83
C ALA A 575 -4.57 9.98 13.71
N LEU A 576 -3.45 9.93 14.43
CA LEU A 576 -2.96 11.00 15.30
C LEU A 576 -1.53 11.38 14.90
N LYS A 577 -1.13 12.62 15.18
CA LYS A 577 0.27 13.10 14.98
C LYS A 577 1.18 12.84 16.18
N LYS A 578 0.59 12.49 17.32
CA LYS A 578 1.21 12.15 18.61
C LYS A 578 0.14 11.50 19.50
N GLY A 579 0.53 10.86 20.60
CA GLY A 579 -0.43 10.36 21.58
C GLY A 579 0.10 9.23 22.45
N GLU A 580 -0.76 8.74 23.35
CA GLU A 580 -0.49 7.55 24.16
C GLU A 580 -0.36 6.32 23.24
N VAL A 581 0.67 5.51 23.53
CA VAL A 581 0.90 4.23 22.85
C VAL A 581 1.01 3.11 23.87
N PHE A 582 0.76 1.87 23.45
CA PHE A 582 0.86 0.69 24.31
C PHE A 582 1.53 -0.48 23.60
N SER A 583 2.42 -1.20 24.31
CA SER A 583 3.05 -2.43 23.81
C SER A 583 2.35 -3.69 24.33
N PHE A 584 1.54 -4.31 23.48
CA PHE A 584 0.97 -5.64 23.78
C PHE A 584 2.04 -6.71 23.85
N TYR A 585 3.10 -6.60 23.05
CA TYR A 585 4.24 -7.52 23.11
C TYR A 585 4.90 -7.49 24.49
N GLY A 586 5.22 -6.29 25.00
CA GLY A 586 5.81 -6.12 26.32
C GLY A 586 4.91 -6.65 27.45
N ALA A 587 3.61 -6.37 27.38
CA ALA A 587 2.63 -6.92 28.32
C ALA A 587 2.58 -8.46 28.27
N ASN A 588 2.66 -9.03 27.06
CA ASN A 588 2.73 -10.48 26.89
C ASN A 588 4.03 -11.08 27.43
N LEU A 589 5.16 -10.37 27.38
CA LEU A 589 6.39 -10.82 28.04
C LEU A 589 6.21 -10.89 29.56
N GLN A 590 5.54 -9.91 30.17
CA GLN A 590 5.23 -9.94 31.61
C GLN A 590 4.30 -11.10 31.96
N ARG A 591 3.23 -11.33 31.18
CA ARG A 591 2.36 -12.51 31.36
C ARG A 591 3.15 -13.82 31.24
N LYS A 592 4.02 -13.91 30.24
CA LYS A 592 4.79 -15.11 29.91
C LYS A 592 5.88 -15.44 30.92
N TYR A 593 6.60 -14.43 31.42
CA TYR A 593 7.78 -14.62 32.26
C TYR A 593 7.59 -14.23 33.73
N GLY A 594 6.52 -13.50 34.04
CA GLY A 594 6.20 -12.97 35.38
C GLY A 594 7.06 -11.78 35.77
N GLY A 595 6.54 -10.95 36.70
CA GLY A 595 7.26 -9.83 37.30
C GLY A 595 7.03 -8.48 36.60
N THR A 596 7.89 -7.53 36.93
CA THR A 596 7.95 -6.21 36.28
C THR A 596 8.41 -6.34 34.82
N PHE A 597 8.15 -5.33 33.99
CA PHE A 597 8.59 -5.33 32.59
C PHE A 597 10.11 -5.53 32.47
N SER A 598 10.90 -4.85 33.32
CA SER A 598 12.36 -4.99 33.32
C SER A 598 12.85 -6.41 33.67
N GLU A 599 12.12 -7.14 34.52
CA GLU A 599 12.45 -8.54 34.82
C GLU A 599 12.11 -9.46 33.66
N ALA A 600 10.95 -9.27 33.04
CA ALA A 600 10.53 -10.02 31.86
C ALA A 600 11.46 -9.76 30.65
N GLU A 601 11.87 -8.52 30.43
CA GLU A 601 12.78 -8.12 29.35
C GLU A 601 14.16 -8.78 29.48
N LYS A 602 14.70 -8.91 30.71
CA LYS A 602 15.97 -9.63 30.94
C LYS A 602 15.87 -11.09 30.54
N VAL A 603 14.77 -11.75 30.90
CA VAL A 603 14.52 -13.14 30.49
C VAL A 603 14.35 -13.24 28.98
N TRP A 604 13.64 -12.28 28.37
CA TRP A 604 13.49 -12.19 26.93
C TRP A 604 14.82 -11.99 26.19
N LYS A 605 15.74 -11.16 26.72
CA LYS A 605 17.09 -10.98 26.18
C LYS A 605 17.81 -12.32 26.09
N ASP A 606 17.85 -13.08 27.19
CA ASP A 606 18.54 -14.37 27.25
C ASP A 606 17.90 -15.39 26.28
N ILE A 607 16.56 -15.46 26.26
CA ILE A 607 15.83 -16.39 25.38
C ILE A 607 16.03 -16.02 23.90
N THR A 608 16.04 -14.73 23.59
CA THR A 608 16.23 -14.25 22.23
C THR A 608 17.62 -14.61 21.72
N ILE A 609 18.67 -14.40 22.51
CA ILE A 609 20.02 -14.84 22.13
C ILE A 609 20.07 -16.36 21.90
N ASP A 610 19.46 -17.14 22.79
CA ASP A 610 19.41 -18.58 22.62
C ASP A 610 18.61 -19.02 21.38
N ARG A 611 17.51 -18.33 21.03
CA ARG A 611 16.82 -18.53 19.76
C ARG A 611 17.74 -18.27 18.58
N MET A 612 18.49 -17.18 18.57
CA MET A 612 19.41 -16.88 17.45
C MET A 612 20.49 -17.96 17.31
N VAL A 613 21.02 -18.49 18.41
CA VAL A 613 21.97 -19.62 18.40
C VAL A 613 21.32 -20.91 17.91
N ASP A 614 20.16 -21.30 18.46
CA ASP A 614 19.42 -22.52 18.08
C ASP A 614 18.97 -22.48 16.62
N TRP A 615 18.53 -21.32 16.14
CA TRP A 615 18.07 -21.12 14.77
C TRP A 615 19.24 -21.04 13.76
N GLY A 616 20.48 -21.03 14.27
CA GLY A 616 21.70 -21.01 13.46
C GLY A 616 22.02 -19.66 12.84
N PHE A 617 21.38 -18.58 13.30
CA PHE A 617 21.71 -17.24 12.86
C PHE A 617 23.11 -16.86 13.31
N THR A 618 23.87 -16.25 12.41
CA THR A 618 25.26 -15.88 12.68
C THR A 618 25.39 -14.48 13.24
N THR A 619 24.37 -13.65 13.02
CA THR A 619 24.36 -12.22 13.37
C THR A 619 22.99 -11.82 13.93
N LEU A 620 22.99 -10.96 14.95
CA LEU A 620 21.87 -10.06 15.22
C LEU A 620 21.86 -9.02 14.10
N GLY A 621 20.71 -8.83 13.46
CA GLY A 621 20.53 -7.88 12.36
C GLY A 621 20.55 -6.43 12.82
N ASN A 622 20.22 -5.53 11.90
CA ASN A 622 20.16 -4.10 12.15
C ASN A 622 19.12 -3.77 13.23
N TRP A 623 19.34 -2.69 13.98
CA TRP A 623 18.44 -2.25 15.05
C TRP A 623 18.18 -3.31 16.14
N ALA A 624 19.18 -4.16 16.43
CA ALA A 624 19.21 -4.88 17.69
C ALA A 624 19.48 -3.90 18.83
N ASP A 625 18.72 -4.01 19.92
CA ASP A 625 18.90 -3.12 21.07
C ASP A 625 20.34 -3.21 21.63
N PRO A 626 20.99 -2.09 22.02
CA PRO A 626 22.32 -2.11 22.61
C PRO A 626 22.46 -3.02 23.83
N MET A 627 21.37 -3.36 24.52
CA MET A 627 21.36 -4.37 25.58
C MET A 627 21.96 -5.71 25.12
N PHE A 628 21.94 -6.03 23.82
CA PHE A 628 22.45 -7.28 23.27
C PHE A 628 23.94 -7.27 22.93
N TYR A 629 24.62 -6.11 22.90
CA TYR A 629 25.99 -6.03 22.36
C TYR A 629 27.04 -6.76 23.23
N ASP A 630 26.71 -7.04 24.49
CA ASP A 630 27.57 -7.79 25.40
C ASP A 630 27.33 -9.32 25.39
N ASN A 631 26.48 -9.85 24.50
CA ASN A 631 26.00 -11.24 24.57
C ASN A 631 27.08 -12.33 24.44
N LYS A 632 28.20 -12.06 23.75
CA LYS A 632 29.34 -12.97 23.48
C LYS A 632 28.96 -14.38 22.99
N LYS A 633 27.85 -14.52 22.26
CA LYS A 633 27.33 -15.76 21.70
C LYS A 633 27.04 -15.66 20.20
N VAL A 634 26.53 -14.52 19.75
CA VAL A 634 26.15 -14.20 18.37
C VAL A 634 26.75 -12.83 18.02
N ALA A 635 27.34 -12.72 16.83
CA ALA A 635 27.84 -11.44 16.33
C ALA A 635 26.68 -10.45 16.14
N TYR A 636 26.96 -9.16 16.06
CA TYR A 636 25.92 -8.15 15.84
C TYR A 636 26.37 -7.07 14.87
N VAL A 637 25.41 -6.40 14.26
CA VAL A 637 25.63 -5.11 13.59
C VAL A 637 25.16 -3.99 14.49
N ALA A 638 25.89 -2.88 14.50
CA ALA A 638 25.43 -1.64 15.12
C ALA A 638 24.91 -0.67 14.05
N ASN A 639 24.24 0.39 14.48
CA ASN A 639 23.73 1.40 13.56
C ASN A 639 23.89 2.82 14.09
N GLY A 640 23.95 3.78 13.17
CA GLY A 640 23.95 5.20 13.47
C GLY A 640 23.02 5.96 12.54
N TRP A 641 22.41 7.03 13.05
CA TRP A 641 21.54 7.92 12.28
C TRP A 641 22.10 9.34 12.32
N ILE A 642 22.20 9.99 11.16
CA ILE A 642 22.74 11.33 11.06
C ILE A 642 21.60 12.34 11.22
N PHE A 643 21.53 12.97 12.38
CA PHE A 643 20.64 14.10 12.65
C PHE A 643 21.43 15.39 12.83
N GLY A 644 20.78 16.53 12.59
CA GLY A 644 21.36 17.85 12.77
C GLY A 644 20.87 18.87 11.74
N ASP A 645 21.26 20.13 11.96
CA ASP A 645 20.78 21.32 11.27
C ASP A 645 21.50 21.64 9.94
N HIS A 646 22.35 20.72 9.47
CA HIS A 646 22.99 20.86 8.16
C HIS A 646 21.96 20.95 7.03
N ALA A 647 22.34 21.56 5.92
CA ALA A 647 21.49 21.72 4.75
C ALA A 647 20.99 20.36 4.22
N ARG A 648 19.84 20.41 3.55
CA ARG A 648 19.21 19.24 2.92
C ARG A 648 18.92 19.51 1.44
N ILE A 649 18.83 18.44 0.67
CA ILE A 649 18.45 18.44 -0.75
C ILE A 649 17.18 17.60 -0.87
N SER A 650 16.20 18.07 -1.62
CA SER A 650 15.00 17.28 -1.92
C SER A 650 15.16 16.62 -3.28
N THR A 651 14.66 15.39 -3.42
CA THR A 651 14.42 14.76 -4.72
C THR A 651 13.16 15.30 -5.40
N GLY A 652 12.27 15.95 -4.64
CA GLY A 652 10.88 16.25 -5.03
C GLY A 652 9.90 15.10 -4.73
N ASN A 653 10.40 13.94 -4.28
CA ASN A 653 9.62 12.76 -3.91
C ASN A 653 10.28 12.02 -2.74
N ASP A 654 10.54 12.75 -1.65
CA ASP A 654 11.27 12.24 -0.49
C ASP A 654 10.32 11.44 0.42
N TYR A 655 10.54 10.12 0.54
CA TYR A 655 9.66 9.25 1.33
C TYR A 655 9.85 9.48 2.85
N TRP A 656 11.06 9.22 3.36
CA TRP A 656 11.40 9.44 4.77
C TRP A 656 11.75 10.91 5.08
N GLY A 657 12.18 11.65 4.08
CA GLY A 657 12.52 13.07 4.17
C GLY A 657 13.69 13.46 3.26
N PRO A 658 13.96 14.78 3.11
CA PRO A 658 15.05 15.29 2.30
C PRO A 658 16.42 14.73 2.70
N ILE A 659 17.28 14.46 1.71
CA ILE A 659 18.63 13.93 1.93
C ILE A 659 19.59 14.98 2.49
N HIS A 660 20.59 14.55 3.24
CA HIS A 660 21.75 15.35 3.65
C HIS A 660 22.42 16.07 2.47
N ASP A 661 22.73 17.35 2.61
CA ASP A 661 23.69 18.03 1.73
C ASP A 661 25.12 17.78 2.28
N PRO A 662 25.90 16.88 1.67
CA PRO A 662 27.18 16.48 2.24
C PRO A 662 28.30 17.52 1.97
N PHE A 663 28.00 18.58 1.23
CA PHE A 663 28.92 19.70 0.99
C PHE A 663 28.81 20.78 2.06
N ASP A 664 27.77 20.75 2.89
CA ASP A 664 27.66 21.61 4.07
C ASP A 664 28.73 21.21 5.12
N PRO A 665 29.61 22.14 5.56
CA PRO A 665 30.52 21.87 6.67
C PRO A 665 29.82 21.37 7.95
N GLU A 666 28.57 21.76 8.20
CA GLU A 666 27.80 21.31 9.37
C GLU A 666 27.42 19.81 9.28
N PHE A 667 27.38 19.23 8.07
CA PHE A 667 27.18 17.79 7.91
C PHE A 667 28.28 17.00 8.61
N VAL A 668 29.53 17.47 8.57
CA VAL A 668 30.65 16.82 9.28
C VAL A 668 30.42 16.83 10.80
N ASN A 669 29.87 17.91 11.35
CA ASN A 669 29.56 18.00 12.79
C ASN A 669 28.39 17.09 13.16
N SER A 670 27.39 16.97 12.29
CA SER A 670 26.27 16.03 12.44
C SER A 670 26.75 14.58 12.44
N VAL A 671 27.67 14.20 11.54
CA VAL A 671 28.32 12.88 11.54
C VAL A 671 29.13 12.66 12.83
N LYS A 672 29.87 13.66 13.31
CA LYS A 672 30.59 13.56 14.59
C LYS A 672 29.64 13.34 15.76
N ALA A 673 28.49 14.02 15.79
CA ALA A 673 27.47 13.82 16.81
C ALA A 673 26.92 12.38 16.78
N MET A 674 26.63 11.86 15.58
CA MET A 674 26.22 10.46 15.39
C MET A 674 27.29 9.49 15.92
N THR A 675 28.56 9.64 15.51
CA THR A 675 29.63 8.75 15.99
C THR A 675 29.86 8.85 17.50
N LYS A 676 29.69 10.03 18.10
CA LYS A 676 29.76 10.21 19.56
C LYS A 676 28.65 9.43 20.27
N LYS A 677 27.42 9.47 19.76
CA LYS A 677 26.30 8.68 20.29
C LYS A 677 26.56 7.18 20.13
N LEU A 678 26.98 6.74 18.94
CA LEU A 678 27.32 5.34 18.70
C LEU A 678 28.35 4.82 19.71
N MET A 679 29.38 5.60 20.01
CA MET A 679 30.41 5.23 20.99
C MET A 679 29.94 5.17 22.46
N THR A 680 28.70 5.59 22.77
CA THR A 680 28.09 5.31 24.09
C THR A 680 27.46 3.92 24.17
N GLU A 681 27.23 3.29 23.02
CA GLU A 681 26.54 2.00 22.90
C GLU A 681 27.52 0.86 22.59
N VAL A 682 28.61 1.13 21.87
CA VAL A 682 29.56 0.09 21.39
C VAL A 682 30.97 0.21 21.99
N ASP A 683 31.70 -0.91 22.02
CA ASP A 683 33.15 -0.94 22.29
C ASP A 683 33.94 -1.10 20.98
N LYS A 684 34.87 -0.15 20.73
CA LYS A 684 35.75 -0.15 19.56
C LYS A 684 36.69 -1.35 19.43
N ASN A 685 36.82 -2.15 20.48
CA ASN A 685 37.62 -3.37 20.49
C ASN A 685 36.76 -4.63 20.53
N ASP A 686 35.44 -4.54 20.46
CA ASP A 686 34.57 -5.70 20.53
C ASP A 686 34.71 -6.56 19.26
N PRO A 687 35.23 -7.79 19.35
CA PRO A 687 35.36 -8.66 18.19
C PRO A 687 34.01 -9.21 17.70
N TRP A 688 32.94 -9.07 18.49
CA TRP A 688 31.59 -9.55 18.13
C TRP A 688 30.81 -8.56 17.27
N MET A 689 31.22 -7.29 17.23
CA MET A 689 30.64 -6.32 16.31
C MET A 689 31.16 -6.59 14.90
N MET A 690 30.27 -6.94 13.98
CA MET A 690 30.61 -7.16 12.58
C MET A 690 30.93 -5.83 11.87
N GLY A 691 30.10 -4.82 12.12
CA GLY A 691 30.22 -3.52 11.47
C GLY A 691 29.06 -2.59 11.84
N VAL A 692 29.02 -1.46 11.14
CA VAL A 692 28.06 -0.38 11.39
C VAL A 692 27.34 0.00 10.10
N PHE A 693 26.00 -0.04 10.11
CA PHE A 693 25.16 0.64 9.13
C PHE A 693 24.99 2.12 9.52
N VAL A 694 25.01 3.03 8.55
CA VAL A 694 24.76 4.46 8.80
C VAL A 694 23.64 4.93 7.89
N ASP A 695 22.56 5.41 8.51
CA ASP A 695 21.26 5.69 7.91
C ASP A 695 20.63 4.47 7.21
N ASN A 696 19.46 4.68 6.60
CA ASN A 696 18.65 3.65 5.94
C ASN A 696 17.77 4.29 4.87
N GLU A 697 17.69 3.66 3.69
CA GLU A 697 16.71 3.99 2.63
C GLU A 697 16.56 5.48 2.32
N ILE A 698 17.69 6.19 2.32
CA ILE A 698 17.72 7.58 1.88
C ILE A 698 17.20 7.66 0.44
N SER A 699 16.39 8.69 0.15
CA SER A 699 15.81 8.91 -1.18
C SER A 699 16.88 9.41 -2.17
N TRP A 700 17.71 8.49 -2.69
CA TRP A 700 18.78 8.84 -3.64
C TRP A 700 18.30 9.03 -5.09
N GLY A 701 17.05 8.64 -5.39
CA GLY A 701 16.48 8.60 -6.74
C GLY A 701 16.44 7.17 -7.33
N ASN A 702 15.82 7.02 -8.50
CA ASN A 702 15.77 5.74 -9.25
C ASN A 702 15.79 5.96 -10.77
N THR A 703 16.10 4.91 -11.51
CA THR A 703 16.26 4.95 -12.98
C THR A 703 14.96 4.79 -13.76
N LYS A 704 13.78 4.81 -13.11
CA LYS A 704 12.49 4.58 -13.81
C LYS A 704 12.16 5.70 -14.80
N ASN A 705 12.55 6.94 -14.50
CA ASN A 705 12.47 8.08 -15.41
C ASN A 705 13.50 9.14 -15.04
N ASP A 706 13.79 10.06 -15.97
CA ASP A 706 14.82 11.10 -15.78
C ASP A 706 14.53 12.03 -14.58
N ALA A 707 13.25 12.32 -14.30
CA ALA A 707 12.87 13.22 -13.22
C ALA A 707 13.20 12.61 -11.85
N ASN A 708 13.00 11.30 -11.69
CA ASN A 708 13.39 10.56 -10.49
C ASN A 708 14.90 10.28 -10.45
N HIS A 709 15.52 9.98 -11.59
CA HIS A 709 16.95 9.63 -11.65
C HIS A 709 17.80 10.83 -11.26
N TYR A 710 17.50 12.00 -11.82
CA TYR A 710 18.31 13.21 -11.63
C TYR A 710 17.68 14.26 -10.71
N GLY A 711 16.62 13.90 -9.97
CA GLY A 711 15.84 14.83 -9.15
C GLY A 711 16.66 15.63 -8.13
N LEU A 712 17.69 15.00 -7.52
CA LEU A 712 18.60 15.69 -6.60
C LEU A 712 19.39 16.81 -7.27
N VAL A 713 19.92 16.55 -8.47
CA VAL A 713 20.71 17.53 -9.23
C VAL A 713 19.80 18.64 -9.74
N VAL A 714 18.62 18.30 -10.29
CA VAL A 714 17.64 19.28 -10.77
C VAL A 714 17.24 20.23 -9.64
N ASN A 715 16.85 19.70 -8.48
CA ASN A 715 16.45 20.53 -7.35
C ASN A 715 17.61 21.36 -6.80
N ALA A 716 18.79 20.76 -6.59
CA ALA A 716 19.95 21.51 -6.12
C ALA A 716 20.32 22.66 -7.08
N LEU A 717 20.32 22.42 -8.40
CA LEU A 717 20.62 23.45 -9.40
C LEU A 717 19.58 24.58 -9.43
N SER A 718 18.33 24.34 -9.01
CA SER A 718 17.28 25.36 -8.95
C SER A 718 17.50 26.41 -7.85
N TYR A 719 18.28 26.08 -6.82
CA TYR A 719 18.55 26.98 -5.69
C TYR A 719 19.64 28.01 -5.98
N ASP A 720 19.65 29.07 -5.17
CA ASP A 720 20.76 30.01 -5.10
C ASP A 720 21.97 29.33 -4.46
N MET A 721 23.12 29.42 -5.12
CA MET A 721 24.41 28.90 -4.65
C MET A 721 24.74 29.35 -3.22
N LYS A 722 24.33 30.55 -2.81
CA LYS A 722 24.57 31.08 -1.47
C LYS A 722 23.76 30.37 -0.37
N LYS A 723 22.73 29.63 -0.76
CA LYS A 723 21.81 28.91 0.14
C LYS A 723 21.93 27.39 0.05
N SER A 724 22.58 26.86 -0.99
CA SER A 724 22.77 25.43 -1.19
C SER A 724 24.27 25.11 -1.41
N PRO A 725 24.94 24.50 -0.42
CA PRO A 725 26.30 23.99 -0.59
C PRO A 725 26.44 23.00 -1.76
N ALA A 726 25.45 22.15 -2.01
CA ALA A 726 25.42 21.26 -3.18
C ALA A 726 25.37 22.04 -4.50
N LYS A 727 24.51 23.07 -4.62
CA LYS A 727 24.51 23.98 -5.78
C LYS A 727 25.89 24.57 -5.99
N ALA A 728 26.56 24.98 -4.91
CA ALA A 728 27.89 25.55 -4.98
C ALA A 728 28.91 24.55 -5.56
N ALA A 729 28.96 23.35 -5.01
CA ALA A 729 29.85 22.29 -5.49
C ALA A 729 29.58 21.90 -6.96
N PHE A 730 28.30 21.77 -7.34
CA PHE A 730 27.89 21.47 -8.71
C PHE A 730 28.27 22.55 -9.71
N THR A 731 28.08 23.81 -9.33
CA THR A 731 28.43 24.94 -10.20
C THR A 731 29.94 25.05 -10.39
N GLU A 732 30.74 24.82 -9.34
CA GLU A 732 32.21 24.83 -9.47
C GLU A 732 32.71 23.66 -10.33
N HIS A 733 32.16 22.45 -10.16
CA HIS A 733 32.44 21.31 -11.07
C HIS A 733 32.13 21.65 -12.53
N LEU A 734 31.01 22.32 -12.79
CA LEU A 734 30.63 22.74 -14.14
C LEU A 734 31.55 23.84 -14.70
N LYS A 735 32.03 24.78 -13.88
CA LYS A 735 33.00 25.80 -14.31
C LYS A 735 34.38 25.21 -14.61
N GLU A 736 34.79 24.19 -13.87
CA GLU A 736 36.04 23.47 -14.15
C GLU A 736 35.96 22.73 -15.50
N LYS A 737 34.78 22.19 -15.83
CA LYS A 737 34.52 21.47 -17.07
C LYS A 737 34.26 22.39 -18.27
N TYR A 738 33.52 23.47 -18.06
CA TYR A 738 33.13 24.46 -19.06
C TYR A 738 33.68 25.82 -18.64
N TRP A 739 34.74 26.27 -19.30
CA TRP A 739 35.39 27.53 -18.95
C TRP A 739 34.46 28.73 -19.11
N ALA A 740 33.69 28.79 -20.21
CA ALA A 740 32.74 29.85 -20.49
C ALA A 740 31.28 29.35 -20.42
N ILE A 741 30.32 30.22 -20.06
CA ILE A 741 28.90 29.84 -19.99
C ILE A 741 28.36 29.44 -21.36
N GLU A 742 28.95 29.98 -22.43
CA GLU A 742 28.64 29.67 -23.82
C GLU A 742 28.98 28.21 -24.17
N ASP A 743 30.02 27.64 -23.57
CA ASP A 743 30.39 26.24 -23.75
C ASP A 743 29.34 25.31 -23.13
N LEU A 744 28.86 25.66 -21.92
CA LEU A 744 27.76 24.95 -21.25
C LEU A 744 26.46 25.09 -22.04
N ASN A 745 26.10 26.31 -22.47
CA ASN A 745 24.91 26.57 -23.28
C ASN A 745 24.91 25.72 -24.57
N THR A 746 26.07 25.65 -25.24
CA THR A 746 26.25 24.83 -26.45
C THR A 746 26.12 23.34 -26.15
N SER A 747 26.75 22.87 -25.07
CA SER A 747 26.70 21.45 -24.67
C SER A 747 25.29 21.01 -24.30
N TRP A 748 24.58 21.82 -23.53
CA TRP A 748 23.27 21.47 -22.96
C TRP A 748 22.10 21.83 -23.88
N GLY A 749 22.29 22.74 -24.83
CA GLY A 749 21.22 23.27 -25.69
C GLY A 749 20.33 24.28 -24.96
N VAL A 750 20.90 25.06 -24.04
CA VAL A 750 20.19 26.05 -23.21
C VAL A 750 20.72 27.46 -23.48
N LYS A 751 20.08 28.47 -22.87
CA LYS A 751 20.45 29.88 -23.00
C LYS A 751 20.47 30.56 -21.63
N VAL A 752 21.60 30.47 -20.95
CA VAL A 752 21.88 31.18 -19.70
C VAL A 752 22.82 32.35 -20.00
N ALA A 753 22.52 33.57 -19.56
CA ALA A 753 23.25 34.76 -19.98
C ALA A 753 24.64 34.90 -19.33
N SER A 754 24.84 34.32 -18.15
CA SER A 754 26.13 34.34 -17.44
C SER A 754 26.21 33.28 -16.35
N TRP A 755 27.42 32.95 -15.90
CA TRP A 755 27.62 32.17 -14.68
C TRP A 755 26.91 32.78 -13.47
N ALA A 756 26.89 34.12 -13.35
CA ALA A 756 26.19 34.80 -12.25
C ALA A 756 24.67 34.61 -12.27
N GLU A 757 24.07 34.37 -13.45
CA GLU A 757 22.66 33.97 -13.56
C GLU A 757 22.50 32.51 -13.13
N PHE A 758 23.35 31.61 -13.65
CA PHE A 758 23.33 30.20 -13.29
C PHE A 758 23.51 29.96 -11.78
N GLU A 759 24.41 30.71 -11.14
CA GLU A 759 24.68 30.67 -9.69
C GLU A 759 23.45 31.04 -8.86
N LYS A 760 22.60 31.96 -9.35
CA LYS A 760 21.36 32.35 -8.66
C LYS A 760 20.29 31.29 -8.80
N SER A 761 20.14 30.69 -9.98
CA SER A 761 19.21 29.59 -10.23
C SER A 761 19.42 29.00 -11.62
N PHE A 762 19.23 27.69 -11.74
CA PHE A 762 18.98 27.01 -13.00
C PHE A 762 17.85 25.99 -12.78
N ASP A 763 16.59 26.43 -12.95
CA ASP A 763 15.41 25.58 -12.80
C ASP A 763 14.98 25.02 -14.17
N HIS A 764 15.55 23.87 -14.55
CA HIS A 764 15.24 23.18 -15.81
C HIS A 764 14.52 21.85 -15.53
N ARG A 765 13.18 21.87 -15.62
CA ARG A 765 12.31 20.70 -15.42
C ARG A 765 11.75 20.09 -16.70
N SER A 766 12.30 20.50 -17.85
CA SER A 766 11.93 19.93 -19.14
C SER A 766 12.85 18.77 -19.52
N ARG A 767 12.61 18.14 -20.67
CA ARG A 767 13.41 17.01 -21.16
C ARG A 767 14.91 17.33 -21.12
N LEU A 768 15.70 16.44 -20.52
CA LEU A 768 17.15 16.58 -20.41
C LEU A 768 17.83 16.17 -21.71
N SER A 769 18.80 16.96 -22.16
CA SER A 769 19.65 16.59 -23.30
C SER A 769 20.64 15.49 -22.91
N LYS A 770 21.20 14.77 -23.89
CA LYS A 770 22.18 13.69 -23.65
C LYS A 770 23.38 14.17 -22.82
N ASN A 771 23.87 15.38 -23.07
CA ASN A 771 25.02 15.94 -22.34
C ASN A 771 24.63 16.40 -20.93
N MET A 772 23.42 16.93 -20.73
CA MET A 772 22.91 17.22 -19.38
C MET A 772 22.88 15.95 -18.53
N LYS A 773 22.34 14.85 -19.07
CA LYS A 773 22.30 13.56 -18.35
C LYS A 773 23.68 13.07 -17.93
N LYS A 774 24.69 13.24 -18.80
CA LYS A 774 26.09 12.90 -18.48
C LYS A 774 26.63 13.74 -17.33
N ASP A 775 26.44 15.06 -17.39
CA ASP A 775 26.94 15.97 -16.34
C ASP A 775 26.17 15.78 -15.03
N TYR A 776 24.87 15.48 -15.11
CA TYR A 776 24.03 15.17 -13.95
C TYR A 776 24.44 13.84 -13.30
N ALA A 777 24.80 12.84 -14.10
CA ALA A 777 25.35 11.59 -13.60
C ALA A 777 26.67 11.82 -12.83
N GLU A 778 27.59 12.62 -13.38
CA GLU A 778 28.85 12.99 -12.70
C GLU A 778 28.59 13.72 -11.36
N MET A 779 27.61 14.63 -11.33
CA MET A 779 27.22 15.35 -10.11
C MET A 779 26.58 14.44 -9.04
N LEU A 780 25.75 13.46 -9.45
CA LEU A 780 25.21 12.46 -8.52
C LEU A 780 26.32 11.58 -7.91
N GLU A 781 27.27 11.12 -8.74
CA GLU A 781 28.41 10.35 -8.25
C GLU A 781 29.26 11.17 -7.27
N MET A 782 29.51 12.45 -7.57
CA MET A 782 30.22 13.36 -6.68
C MET A 782 29.49 13.57 -5.35
N LEU A 783 28.17 13.76 -5.38
CA LEU A 783 27.33 13.89 -4.18
C LEU A 783 27.44 12.63 -3.29
N SER A 784 27.24 11.45 -3.88
CA SER A 784 27.37 10.17 -3.17
C SER A 784 28.77 10.00 -2.57
N ALA A 785 29.82 10.21 -3.37
CA ALA A 785 31.20 10.11 -2.92
C ALA A 785 31.48 11.05 -1.73
N LYS A 786 30.96 12.27 -1.76
CA LYS A 786 31.15 13.24 -0.66
C LYS A 786 30.46 12.80 0.63
N TYR A 787 29.24 12.27 0.54
CA TYR A 787 28.53 11.71 1.69
C TYR A 787 29.31 10.54 2.30
N PHE A 788 29.57 9.49 1.52
CA PHE A 788 30.19 8.26 2.02
C PHE A 788 31.64 8.46 2.49
N SER A 789 32.40 9.35 1.83
CA SER A 789 33.75 9.69 2.28
C SER A 789 33.78 10.40 3.64
N THR A 790 32.83 11.30 3.88
CA THR A 790 32.71 12.03 5.15
C THR A 790 32.34 11.08 6.27
N VAL A 791 31.35 10.21 6.05
CA VAL A 791 30.95 9.19 7.03
C VAL A 791 32.09 8.23 7.34
N ARG A 792 32.75 7.68 6.31
CA ARG A 792 33.92 6.78 6.51
C ARG A 792 35.02 7.46 7.31
N ALA A 793 35.33 8.72 7.01
CA ALA A 793 36.42 9.46 7.65
C ALA A 793 36.18 9.65 9.16
N GLU A 794 34.97 10.02 9.57
CA GLU A 794 34.65 10.18 11.00
C GLU A 794 34.49 8.82 11.70
N LEU A 795 33.84 7.84 11.06
CA LEU A 795 33.64 6.51 11.63
C LEU A 795 34.97 5.80 11.90
N LYS A 796 35.93 5.82 10.96
CA LYS A 796 37.24 5.19 11.15
C LYS A 796 38.11 5.84 12.22
N LYS A 797 37.82 7.08 12.66
CA LYS A 797 38.51 7.70 13.81
C LYS A 797 38.14 7.03 15.13
N VAL A 798 36.89 6.60 15.26
CA VAL A 798 36.36 6.01 16.50
C VAL A 798 36.33 4.49 16.46
N LEU A 799 36.10 3.90 15.29
CA LEU A 799 35.99 2.46 15.02
C LEU A 799 36.93 2.03 13.88
N PRO A 800 38.27 2.08 14.06
CA PRO A 800 39.22 1.85 12.98
C PRO A 800 39.22 0.42 12.44
N ASN A 801 38.82 -0.56 13.26
CA ASN A 801 38.91 -1.98 12.94
C ASN A 801 37.61 -2.59 12.41
N HIS A 802 36.48 -1.88 12.51
CA HIS A 802 35.16 -2.41 12.17
C HIS A 802 34.72 -2.03 10.76
N LEU A 803 33.87 -2.86 10.16
CA LEU A 803 33.36 -2.65 8.80
C LEU A 803 32.38 -1.48 8.75
N TYR A 804 32.52 -0.63 7.74
CA TYR A 804 31.45 0.30 7.35
C TYR A 804 30.55 -0.38 6.32
N LEU A 805 29.29 -0.62 6.71
CA LEU A 805 28.33 -1.42 5.95
C LEU A 805 27.43 -0.60 5.01
N GLY A 806 27.72 0.69 4.83
CA GLY A 806 26.95 1.57 3.93
C GLY A 806 25.63 2.07 4.55
N ALA A 807 24.66 2.35 3.68
CA ALA A 807 23.44 3.10 4.00
C ALA A 807 22.13 2.43 3.52
N ARG A 808 22.15 1.10 3.30
CA ARG A 808 20.97 0.25 3.04
C ARG A 808 20.07 0.82 1.93
N PHE A 809 20.57 0.74 0.71
CA PHE A 809 19.89 1.25 -0.48
C PHE A 809 18.60 0.47 -0.77
N ALA A 810 17.44 1.13 -0.74
CA ALA A 810 16.20 0.53 -1.26
C ALA A 810 16.23 0.42 -2.79
N ASP A 811 15.46 -0.51 -3.35
CA ASP A 811 15.33 -0.67 -4.81
C ASP A 811 14.79 0.59 -5.51
N TRP A 812 14.00 1.39 -4.80
CA TRP A 812 13.45 2.67 -5.28
C TRP A 812 14.34 3.88 -4.99
N GLY A 813 15.44 3.68 -4.25
CA GLY A 813 16.35 4.70 -3.73
C GLY A 813 17.81 4.38 -4.04
N VAL A 814 18.12 3.93 -5.27
CA VAL A 814 19.49 3.73 -5.75
C VAL A 814 19.59 3.94 -7.25
N THR A 815 20.69 4.59 -7.67
CA THR A 815 21.07 4.74 -9.07
C THR A 815 22.50 4.22 -9.28
N PRO A 816 22.92 3.90 -10.52
CA PRO A 816 24.29 3.46 -10.79
C PRO A 816 25.36 4.43 -10.29
N GLU A 817 25.12 5.74 -10.41
CA GLU A 817 26.04 6.79 -9.98
C GLU A 817 26.18 6.84 -8.46
N ILE A 818 25.07 6.69 -7.74
CA ILE A 818 25.08 6.67 -6.28
C ILE A 818 25.82 5.44 -5.77
N ALA A 819 25.56 4.27 -6.36
CA ALA A 819 26.29 3.04 -6.01
C ALA A 819 27.79 3.14 -6.31
N LYS A 820 28.16 3.73 -7.46
CA LYS A 820 29.57 4.00 -7.83
C LYS A 820 30.25 4.96 -6.87
N GLY A 821 29.59 6.05 -6.47
CA GLY A 821 30.11 7.00 -5.50
C GLY A 821 30.30 6.40 -4.10
N ALA A 822 29.47 5.43 -3.71
CA ALA A 822 29.55 4.76 -2.41
C ALA A 822 30.67 3.71 -2.32
N ALA A 823 30.84 2.91 -3.38
CA ALA A 823 31.70 1.72 -3.41
C ALA A 823 33.13 1.95 -2.90
N PRO A 824 33.84 3.05 -3.22
CA PRO A 824 35.20 3.29 -2.70
C PRO A 824 35.28 3.44 -1.18
N TYR A 825 34.19 3.84 -0.53
CA TYR A 825 34.20 4.25 0.87
C TYR A 825 33.52 3.25 1.82
N VAL A 826 32.67 2.37 1.31
CA VAL A 826 32.11 1.29 2.13
C VAL A 826 33.00 0.04 2.06
N ASP A 827 33.01 -0.71 3.17
CA ASP A 827 33.68 -2.02 3.21
C ASP A 827 32.75 -3.12 2.66
N VAL A 828 31.42 -2.96 2.82
CA VAL A 828 30.36 -3.81 2.25
C VAL A 828 29.23 -2.91 1.72
N MET A 829 28.75 -3.16 0.50
CA MET A 829 27.56 -2.49 -0.06
C MET A 829 26.30 -3.07 0.57
N SER A 830 25.29 -2.27 0.87
CA SER A 830 24.04 -2.76 1.47
C SER A 830 22.81 -2.32 0.70
N TYR A 831 21.87 -3.26 0.56
CA TYR A 831 20.64 -3.07 -0.20
C TYR A 831 19.44 -3.65 0.54
N ASN A 832 18.32 -2.95 0.58
CA ASN A 832 17.04 -3.49 1.03
C ASN A 832 16.26 -3.95 -0.21
N LEU A 833 15.87 -5.22 -0.24
CA LEU A 833 15.25 -5.83 -1.40
C LEU A 833 14.08 -6.74 -1.00
N TYR A 834 12.91 -6.14 -0.98
CA TYR A 834 11.63 -6.83 -0.84
C TYR A 834 11.19 -7.41 -2.19
N ALA A 835 11.54 -8.67 -2.43
CA ALA A 835 11.29 -9.40 -3.67
C ALA A 835 11.22 -10.92 -3.42
N GLU A 836 10.74 -11.72 -4.37
CA GLU A 836 10.64 -13.19 -4.18
C GLU A 836 12.00 -13.91 -4.23
N ASP A 837 12.92 -13.34 -4.99
CA ASP A 837 14.33 -13.71 -5.04
C ASP A 837 15.17 -12.52 -5.54
N LEU A 838 16.50 -12.69 -5.54
CA LEU A 838 17.43 -11.65 -5.96
C LEU A 838 17.16 -11.14 -7.39
N ASN A 839 16.85 -12.02 -8.34
CA ASN A 839 16.73 -11.66 -9.76
C ASN A 839 15.33 -11.22 -10.18
N SER A 840 14.32 -11.38 -9.32
CA SER A 840 12.96 -10.91 -9.59
C SER A 840 12.84 -9.38 -9.65
N LYS A 841 13.83 -8.64 -9.13
CA LYS A 841 13.82 -7.17 -9.10
C LYS A 841 15.24 -6.60 -9.10
N GLY A 842 15.50 -5.62 -9.97
CA GLY A 842 16.80 -4.96 -10.13
C GLY A 842 17.77 -5.68 -11.09
N ASP A 843 18.79 -4.97 -11.58
CA ASP A 843 19.85 -5.53 -12.43
C ASP A 843 21.14 -5.79 -11.62
N TRP A 844 21.23 -6.99 -11.03
CA TRP A 844 22.38 -7.39 -10.21
C TRP A 844 23.60 -7.84 -11.03
N SER A 845 23.50 -7.91 -12.37
CA SER A 845 24.65 -8.19 -13.23
C SER A 845 25.73 -7.09 -13.12
N LYS A 846 25.30 -5.90 -12.70
CA LYS A 846 26.13 -4.70 -12.50
C LYS A 846 27.05 -4.76 -11.27
N LEU A 847 26.87 -5.70 -10.35
CA LEU A 847 27.73 -5.81 -9.17
C LEU A 847 29.20 -6.03 -9.53
N ALA A 848 29.47 -6.65 -10.69
CA ALA A 848 30.83 -6.82 -11.21
C ALA A 848 31.53 -5.51 -11.54
N GLU A 849 30.78 -4.44 -11.87
CA GLU A 849 31.34 -3.11 -12.13
C GLU A 849 31.89 -2.47 -10.84
N LEU A 850 31.29 -2.78 -9.69
CA LEU A 850 31.71 -2.26 -8.38
C LEU A 850 32.77 -3.15 -7.70
N ASP A 851 32.74 -4.45 -7.99
CA ASP A 851 33.53 -5.52 -7.36
C ASP A 851 33.64 -5.39 -5.83
N LYS A 852 32.49 -5.29 -5.18
CA LYS A 852 32.38 -5.18 -3.72
C LYS A 852 31.53 -6.31 -3.12
N PRO A 853 31.87 -6.77 -1.90
CA PRO A 853 30.96 -7.61 -1.14
C PRO A 853 29.68 -6.83 -0.87
N SER A 854 28.53 -7.50 -0.97
CA SER A 854 27.21 -6.90 -0.81
C SER A 854 26.40 -7.65 0.25
N ILE A 855 25.50 -6.98 0.96
CA ILE A 855 24.60 -7.59 1.96
C ILE A 855 23.18 -7.12 1.69
N ILE A 856 22.21 -8.03 1.81
CA ILE A 856 20.81 -7.63 1.90
C ILE A 856 20.54 -7.16 3.33
N GLY A 857 20.21 -5.89 3.46
CA GLY A 857 19.85 -5.27 4.74
C GLY A 857 18.46 -5.71 5.21
N GLU A 858 17.50 -5.80 4.29
CA GLU A 858 16.11 -6.17 4.60
C GLU A 858 15.50 -7.01 3.48
N PHE A 859 14.75 -8.02 3.89
CA PHE A 859 13.75 -8.70 3.08
C PHE A 859 12.75 -9.38 4.02
N HIS A 860 11.54 -9.68 3.53
CA HIS A 860 10.59 -10.50 4.27
C HIS A 860 9.52 -11.11 3.38
N PHE A 861 8.73 -12.00 3.98
CA PHE A 861 7.48 -12.49 3.46
C PHE A 861 6.49 -12.56 4.62
N GLY A 862 5.21 -12.33 4.37
CA GLY A 862 4.19 -12.46 5.41
C GLY A 862 2.86 -12.98 4.88
N SER A 863 2.02 -13.47 5.76
CA SER A 863 0.74 -14.08 5.42
C SER A 863 -0.34 -13.61 6.39
N THR A 864 -1.60 -13.61 5.95
CA THR A 864 -2.75 -13.21 6.77
C THR A 864 -3.40 -14.39 7.50
N ASP A 865 -2.86 -15.60 7.37
CA ASP A 865 -3.33 -16.82 8.07
C ASP A 865 -3.01 -16.86 9.58
N SER A 866 -2.47 -15.77 10.13
CA SER A 866 -2.15 -15.61 11.55
C SER A 866 -2.92 -14.48 12.25
N GLY A 867 -4.01 -14.00 11.65
CA GLY A 867 -4.87 -12.97 12.25
C GLY A 867 -4.44 -11.51 12.03
N LEU A 868 -3.34 -11.27 11.30
CA LEU A 868 -2.96 -9.93 10.84
C LEU A 868 -3.61 -9.61 9.49
N PHE A 869 -3.84 -8.33 9.23
CA PHE A 869 -4.54 -7.85 8.03
C PHE A 869 -3.62 -7.66 6.82
N HIS A 870 -2.30 -7.71 7.02
CA HIS A 870 -1.32 -7.45 5.97
C HIS A 870 -0.17 -8.47 6.02
N GLY A 871 0.17 -9.04 4.86
CA GLY A 871 1.33 -9.93 4.70
C GLY A 871 2.69 -9.22 4.58
N GLY A 872 2.79 -7.92 4.88
CA GLY A 872 3.96 -7.11 4.53
C GLY A 872 4.09 -6.78 3.04
N ILE A 873 5.28 -6.35 2.62
CA ILE A 873 5.58 -5.85 1.27
C ILE A 873 5.54 -6.98 0.23
N VAL A 874 5.95 -8.19 0.63
CA VAL A 874 5.83 -9.40 -0.19
C VAL A 874 4.97 -10.43 0.51
N SER A 875 3.79 -10.70 -0.05
CA SER A 875 2.83 -11.62 0.54
C SER A 875 3.15 -13.09 0.20
N ALA A 876 2.83 -13.97 1.14
CA ALA A 876 2.82 -15.42 1.01
C ALA A 876 1.40 -15.93 1.26
N ALA A 877 1.06 -17.09 0.68
CA ALA A 877 -0.29 -17.66 0.81
C ALA A 877 -0.57 -18.26 2.20
N SER A 878 0.49 -18.64 2.93
CA SER A 878 0.41 -19.26 4.26
C SER A 878 1.76 -19.17 4.98
N GLN A 879 1.81 -19.51 6.27
CA GLN A 879 3.10 -19.66 6.98
C GLN A 879 4.03 -20.71 6.34
N GLN A 880 3.49 -21.73 5.66
CA GLN A 880 4.31 -22.72 4.96
C GLN A 880 4.89 -22.17 3.66
N ASP A 881 4.11 -21.37 2.92
CA ASP A 881 4.59 -20.69 1.73
C ASP A 881 5.62 -19.59 2.09
N ARG A 882 5.40 -18.89 3.21
CA ARG A 882 6.36 -17.94 3.80
C ARG A 882 7.72 -18.58 4.03
N ALA A 883 7.73 -19.80 4.59
CA ALA A 883 8.96 -20.59 4.79
C ALA A 883 9.61 -21.02 3.46
N LYS A 884 8.81 -21.42 2.46
CA LYS A 884 9.30 -21.77 1.12
C LYS A 884 9.96 -20.56 0.43
N LYS A 885 9.30 -19.40 0.47
CA LYS A 885 9.83 -18.15 -0.08
C LYS A 885 11.12 -17.73 0.63
N TYR A 886 11.19 -17.83 1.96
CA TYR A 886 12.42 -17.61 2.71
C TYR A 886 13.58 -18.47 2.18
N THR A 887 13.38 -19.78 2.03
CA THR A 887 14.42 -20.68 1.52
C THR A 887 14.82 -20.32 0.09
N ASN A 888 13.86 -20.03 -0.80
CA ASN A 888 14.14 -19.64 -2.18
C ASN A 888 14.99 -18.36 -2.25
N TYR A 889 14.57 -17.33 -1.51
CA TYR A 889 15.27 -16.05 -1.46
C TYR A 889 16.70 -16.24 -0.95
N MET A 890 16.87 -16.87 0.22
CA MET A 890 18.18 -17.06 0.84
C MET A 890 19.14 -17.90 -0.03
N ASN A 891 18.63 -18.91 -0.75
CA ASN A 891 19.43 -19.66 -1.73
C ASN A 891 19.91 -18.76 -2.88
N SER A 892 19.05 -17.89 -3.41
CA SER A 892 19.44 -16.94 -4.46
C SER A 892 20.57 -15.99 -4.01
N ILE A 893 20.55 -15.57 -2.74
CA ILE A 893 21.62 -14.76 -2.14
C ILE A 893 22.90 -15.59 -1.98
N ALA A 894 22.81 -16.82 -1.46
CA ALA A 894 23.96 -17.69 -1.25
C ALA A 894 24.65 -18.11 -2.57
N ASP A 895 23.89 -18.25 -3.66
CA ASP A 895 24.40 -18.58 -4.99
C ASP A 895 25.14 -17.39 -5.65
N ASN A 896 24.76 -16.15 -5.33
CA ASN A 896 25.40 -14.97 -5.92
C ASN A 896 26.84 -14.76 -5.38
N PRO A 897 27.85 -14.55 -6.25
CA PRO A 897 29.25 -14.43 -5.83
C PRO A 897 29.59 -13.13 -5.09
N TYR A 898 28.74 -12.10 -5.13
CA TYR A 898 28.98 -10.81 -4.46
C TYR A 898 28.32 -10.71 -3.09
N PHE A 899 27.19 -11.39 -2.89
CA PHE A 899 26.47 -11.30 -1.62
C PHE A 899 27.12 -12.13 -0.52
N VAL A 900 27.30 -11.53 0.65
CA VAL A 900 27.93 -12.12 1.85
C VAL A 900 26.94 -12.35 2.99
N GLY A 901 25.66 -12.07 2.77
CA GLY A 901 24.62 -12.24 3.77
C GLY A 901 23.29 -11.59 3.40
N ALA A 902 22.29 -11.86 4.23
CA ALA A 902 20.98 -11.23 4.21
C ALA A 902 20.38 -11.22 5.62
N HIS A 903 19.78 -10.09 6.00
CA HIS A 903 19.01 -9.94 7.24
C HIS A 903 17.51 -9.83 6.95
N TRP A 904 16.73 -10.57 7.72
CA TRP A 904 15.27 -10.57 7.64
C TRP A 904 14.69 -9.39 8.41
N PHE A 905 13.74 -8.66 7.83
CA PHE A 905 12.98 -7.63 8.53
C PHE A 905 11.58 -8.16 8.90
N GLN A 906 11.30 -8.59 10.12
CA GLN A 906 11.99 -8.29 11.39
C GLN A 906 11.73 -9.39 12.44
N TYR A 907 12.15 -9.17 13.70
CA TYR A 907 12.00 -10.19 14.75
C TYR A 907 10.55 -10.41 15.17
N ILE A 908 9.83 -9.33 15.42
CA ILE A 908 8.47 -9.35 15.98
C ILE A 908 7.49 -8.87 14.90
N ASP A 909 6.31 -9.46 14.82
CA ASP A 909 5.23 -8.90 14.00
C ASP A 909 4.96 -7.46 14.40
N SER A 910 4.60 -6.61 13.43
CA SER A 910 4.10 -5.28 13.78
C SER A 910 2.76 -5.41 14.52
N PRO A 911 2.38 -4.47 15.39
CA PRO A 911 1.08 -4.49 16.04
C PRO A 911 -0.06 -4.61 15.02
N THR A 912 -1.07 -5.43 15.32
CA THR A 912 -2.24 -5.65 14.44
C THR A 912 -2.93 -4.34 14.02
N THR A 913 -2.93 -3.34 14.91
CA THR A 913 -3.48 -1.99 14.67
C THR A 913 -2.44 -0.96 14.23
N GLY A 914 -1.29 -1.40 13.73
CA GLY A 914 -0.24 -0.54 13.20
C GLY A 914 0.76 -0.10 14.26
N ARG A 915 2.06 -0.21 13.96
CA ARG A 915 3.11 0.39 14.80
C ARG A 915 2.93 1.91 14.83
N ALA A 916 3.24 2.53 15.97
CA ALA A 916 2.94 3.94 16.20
C ALA A 916 3.63 4.91 15.21
N TRP A 917 4.77 4.52 14.63
CA TRP A 917 5.52 5.38 13.70
C TRP A 917 4.71 5.74 12.44
N ASP A 918 4.11 4.76 11.77
CA ASP A 918 3.53 4.94 10.43
C ASP A 918 2.30 4.07 10.12
N GLY A 919 1.88 3.22 11.06
CA GLY A 919 0.72 2.34 10.89
C GLY A 919 1.00 0.99 10.23
N GLU A 920 2.25 0.60 9.99
CA GLU A 920 2.55 -0.77 9.49
C GLU A 920 2.02 -1.84 10.45
N ASN A 921 1.21 -2.77 9.93
CA ASN A 921 0.56 -3.85 10.69
C ASN A 921 0.79 -5.23 10.05
N TYR A 922 2.05 -5.53 9.77
CA TYR A 922 2.48 -6.63 8.92
C TYR A 922 2.81 -7.93 9.69
N ASN A 923 2.49 -9.09 9.10
CA ASN A 923 2.98 -10.40 9.56
C ASN A 923 4.43 -10.68 9.12
N VAL A 924 5.37 -9.97 9.72
CA VAL A 924 6.77 -9.92 9.27
C VAL A 924 7.74 -10.39 10.34
N GLY A 925 7.24 -10.83 11.50
CA GLY A 925 8.01 -11.36 12.61
C GLY A 925 8.40 -12.82 12.45
N PHE A 926 9.60 -13.18 12.95
CA PHE A 926 9.90 -14.57 13.31
C PHE A 926 9.08 -15.03 14.53
N VAL A 927 8.60 -14.09 15.35
CA VAL A 927 7.66 -14.32 16.44
C VAL A 927 6.42 -13.43 16.32
N SER A 928 5.28 -13.94 16.77
CA SER A 928 4.03 -13.17 16.84
C SER A 928 4.05 -12.14 17.98
N ILE A 929 2.99 -11.32 18.06
CA ILE A 929 2.74 -10.37 19.17
C ILE A 929 2.72 -11.04 20.58
N THR A 930 2.53 -12.36 20.65
CA THR A 930 2.53 -13.15 21.88
C THR A 930 3.89 -13.82 22.18
N ASP A 931 4.95 -13.38 21.50
CA ASP A 931 6.28 -13.99 21.56
C ASP A 931 6.28 -15.48 21.18
N THR A 932 5.41 -15.87 20.26
CA THR A 932 5.29 -17.25 19.76
C THR A 932 6.03 -17.41 18.43
N PRO A 933 7.05 -18.29 18.35
CA PRO A 933 7.77 -18.50 17.09
C PRO A 933 6.92 -19.14 15.99
N TYR A 934 7.06 -18.63 14.77
CA TYR A 934 6.50 -19.22 13.56
C TYR A 934 7.32 -20.44 13.12
N VAL A 935 6.94 -21.62 13.63
CA VAL A 935 7.70 -22.88 13.47
C VAL A 935 8.11 -23.18 12.02
N PRO A 936 7.24 -23.07 10.99
CA PRO A 936 7.66 -23.34 9.61
C PRO A 936 8.83 -22.44 9.15
N LEU A 937 8.79 -21.15 9.49
CA LEU A 937 9.84 -20.19 9.15
C LEU A 937 11.13 -20.47 9.94
N VAL A 938 11.01 -20.79 11.24
CA VAL A 938 12.15 -21.18 12.08
C VAL A 938 12.87 -22.41 11.54
N GLU A 939 12.13 -23.46 11.16
CA GLU A 939 12.73 -24.69 10.62
C GLU A 939 13.38 -24.45 9.25
N ALA A 940 12.79 -23.61 8.40
CA ALA A 940 13.40 -23.19 7.14
C ALA A 940 14.71 -22.40 7.36
N ALA A 941 14.74 -21.50 8.35
CA ALA A 941 15.93 -20.76 8.74
C ALA A 941 17.03 -21.70 9.27
N LYS A 942 16.69 -22.61 10.19
CA LYS A 942 17.60 -23.64 10.69
C LYS A 942 18.22 -24.45 9.57
N LYS A 943 17.39 -24.93 8.65
CA LYS A 943 17.84 -25.76 7.53
C LYS A 943 18.79 -25.00 6.60
N PHE A 944 18.42 -23.79 6.20
CA PHE A 944 19.30 -22.95 5.37
C PHE A 944 20.62 -22.65 6.08
N ASN A 945 20.54 -22.21 7.34
CA ASN A 945 21.72 -21.88 8.14
C ASN A 945 22.63 -23.09 8.28
N GLN A 946 22.11 -24.31 8.48
CA GLN A 946 22.93 -25.52 8.52
C GLN A 946 23.74 -25.75 7.24
N ASP A 947 23.14 -25.46 6.08
CA ASP A 947 23.70 -25.85 4.79
C ASP A 947 24.52 -24.72 4.11
N VAL A 948 24.35 -23.45 4.52
CA VAL A 948 24.80 -22.26 3.77
C VAL A 948 26.27 -22.31 3.30
N TYR A 949 27.19 -22.79 4.14
CA TYR A 949 28.60 -22.87 3.76
C TYR A 949 28.89 -23.98 2.75
N MET A 950 28.17 -25.11 2.85
CA MET A 950 28.28 -26.19 1.87
C MET A 950 27.68 -25.77 0.52
N LEU A 951 26.48 -25.15 0.55
CA LEU A 951 25.83 -24.58 -0.62
C LEU A 951 26.74 -23.59 -1.35
N ARG A 952 27.40 -22.71 -0.60
CA ARG A 952 28.24 -21.65 -1.16
C ARG A 952 29.58 -22.16 -1.69
N TYR A 953 30.26 -23.09 -1.01
CA TYR A 953 31.67 -23.40 -1.30
C TYR A 953 32.00 -24.84 -1.73
N LYS A 954 31.13 -25.82 -1.48
CA LYS A 954 31.49 -27.25 -1.67
C LYS A 954 30.59 -28.08 -2.59
N LYS A 955 29.50 -27.49 -3.14
CA LYS A 955 28.44 -28.14 -3.96
C LYS A 955 28.51 -29.66 -4.01
#